data_AF-A0A958DE79-F1
#
_entry.id   AF-A0A958DE79-F1
#
_cell.length_a   1.000
_cell.length_b   1.000
_cell.length_c   1.000
_cell.angle_alpha   90.00
_cell.angle_beta   90.00
_cell.angle_gamma   90.00
#
_symmetry.space_group_name_H-M   'P 1'
#
loop_
_entity.id
_entity.type
_entity.pdbx_description
1 polymer ?
#
loop_
_entity_poly.entity_id
_entity_poly.type
_entity_poly.pdbx_seq_one_letter_code
_entity_poly.pdbx_strand_id
1 'polypeptide(L)'
;MRELRRLWIICLVVAIAGSRVVPAHGQGGSIGDYVRPGERLVTLQPSLSYQGRLYTVHYFTTGSGGPDDSKFIYAASSRYFERNGITAVLVTVDGEPVTDEATMRRVLTLYRAAHYLSLAYLPPNLGNVDDTFADEFRSITRNPIFIEQQIHALFSTRAEETSEALRGILTAQIPEPTNLESFGQEVRSLAETGSTVVDAVDLTLDAAKYSNDRAVRQVAGDIRDTFRSWHNVTTQGTSYVELAGEQIEFFNALDVLSLGMRLMWLSDLQRERAEWLGSYIQFATGEARLDDPQTSAVAVVQAEANEDWVQRSNIVLDFVRDKAVDLSLRVTAEVLTKKWVQWSWSTFGKRATGHLVAGAASAVLLGFTLGNLLYGLDDLYNNFQAGERADELRLRFRTARMQFQNQARSSPGDVFDGDLAEQFRVAYMLESLAAAQMYRYYADGVDATVRQGLTALFNPIAWFKGKEWREAAEQLRQMGIDGELRAEEDVGHPEFLDVAVAMALERLGLGASSPATVVDDNDPAFSRLGPADFWQVWPQGYAGGAVWTYCETNKTVNSAQWSPGALPAGMYLVQAFVSPSSDDLPKPYTESARYRIVHAGAEASVSVNQGSAGGGWLDLGTYYFEGHNEYVELADQTGEPSGSRVVMFDAVRWMPVISIDPMFNATAQERIAYDVVLPGEAAQIALQVRNTGTVPWTGGAFVLKGDTENPAGVPSELALPGMTDPGSIASWDLDFRVSGAPGVRTIQYQMQHNGEPFGDVITGYVIVLPEELRDLEANIRDQIDHWVQQGNQAIEDLMRDILQQIQEALEQQASNFLDELLSGCTGSSALLGLTAATILLRRRRS
;
A
#
# COMPACT_ATOMS: atom_id res chain seq x y z
N MET A 1 -69.75 15.48 18.11
CA MET A 1 -69.75 14.02 18.41
C MET A 1 -69.41 13.09 17.23
N ARG A 2 -69.17 13.58 16.00
CA ARG A 2 -68.55 12.78 14.92
C ARG A 2 -67.02 12.96 14.78
N GLU A 3 -66.47 14.05 15.32
CA GLU A 3 -65.03 14.33 15.33
C GLU A 3 -64.25 13.55 16.42
N LEU A 4 -64.91 13.07 17.48
CA LEU A 4 -64.27 12.33 18.58
C LEU A 4 -64.17 10.81 18.35
N ARG A 5 -64.66 10.28 17.22
CA ARG A 5 -64.50 8.85 16.84
C ARG A 5 -63.37 8.58 15.83
N ARG A 6 -62.79 9.62 15.22
CA ARG A 6 -61.65 9.46 14.28
C ARG A 6 -60.29 9.38 14.98
N LEU A 7 -60.16 9.97 16.17
CA LEU A 7 -58.93 9.92 16.97
C LEU A 7 -58.66 8.57 17.67
N TRP A 8 -59.64 7.66 17.75
CA TRP A 8 -59.45 6.32 18.34
C TRP A 8 -59.23 5.20 17.31
N ILE A 9 -59.44 5.46 16.01
CA ILE A 9 -59.19 4.46 14.94
C ILE A 9 -57.79 4.63 14.33
N ILE A 10 -57.20 5.83 14.42
CA ILE A 10 -55.80 6.08 13.98
C ILE A 10 -54.79 5.48 14.97
N CYS A 11 -55.15 5.31 16.26
CA CYS A 11 -54.31 4.62 17.23
C CYS A 11 -54.40 3.07 17.20
N LEU A 12 -55.25 2.47 16.35
CA LEU A 12 -55.39 1.00 16.26
C LEU A 12 -54.88 0.39 14.94
N VAL A 13 -54.51 1.21 13.94
CA VAL A 13 -53.95 0.72 12.66
C VAL A 13 -52.41 0.82 12.62
N VAL A 14 -51.79 1.52 13.58
CA VAL A 14 -50.33 1.54 13.76
C VAL A 14 -49.80 0.29 14.52
N ALA A 15 -50.66 -0.65 14.91
CA ALA A 15 -50.25 -1.85 15.64
C ALA A 15 -50.01 -3.11 14.77
N ILE A 16 -50.31 -3.12 13.47
CA ILE A 16 -50.13 -4.33 12.63
C ILE A 16 -49.73 -3.97 11.19
N ALA A 17 -48.47 -3.58 10.98
CA ALA A 17 -47.73 -3.74 9.73
C ALA A 17 -46.24 -3.55 10.07
N GLY A 18 -45.51 -4.66 10.16
CA GLY A 18 -44.19 -4.72 10.78
C GLY A 18 -43.10 -3.96 10.02
N SER A 19 -42.74 -2.78 10.52
CA SER A 19 -41.33 -2.43 10.64
C SER A 19 -40.71 -3.41 11.63
N ARG A 20 -39.98 -4.42 11.14
CA ARG A 20 -39.02 -5.12 12.01
C ARG A 20 -37.94 -4.09 12.33
N VAL A 21 -38.12 -3.43 13.47
CA VAL A 21 -37.04 -2.81 14.21
C VAL A 21 -36.00 -3.93 14.41
N VAL A 22 -34.89 -3.86 13.69
CA VAL A 22 -33.69 -4.60 14.07
C VAL A 22 -33.29 -3.99 15.41
N PRO A 23 -33.31 -4.75 16.52
CA PRO A 23 -32.85 -4.21 17.78
C PRO A 23 -31.39 -3.78 17.61
N ALA A 24 -31.01 -2.65 18.18
CA ALA A 24 -29.60 -2.42 18.49
C ALA A 24 -29.16 -3.58 19.39
N HIS A 25 -28.43 -4.54 18.81
CA HIS A 25 -27.99 -5.73 19.51
C HIS A 25 -26.85 -5.32 20.46
N GLY A 26 -27.24 -5.00 21.69
CA GLY A 26 -26.33 -5.02 22.83
C GLY A 26 -25.82 -6.45 23.06
N GLN A 27 -24.58 -6.53 23.52
CA GLN A 27 -23.82 -7.75 23.86
C GLN A 27 -24.72 -8.89 24.40
N GLY A 28 -24.61 -10.09 23.80
CA GLY A 28 -25.29 -11.31 24.25
C GLY A 28 -26.33 -11.94 23.31
N GLY A 29 -26.34 -11.61 22.01
CA GLY A 29 -27.21 -12.25 21.00
C GLY A 29 -26.63 -13.56 20.46
N SER A 30 -27.47 -14.56 20.17
CA SER A 30 -27.00 -15.79 19.51
C SER A 30 -26.72 -15.50 18.04
N ILE A 31 -25.72 -16.14 17.43
CA ILE A 31 -25.44 -16.08 15.97
C ILE A 31 -26.70 -16.27 15.10
N GLY A 32 -27.68 -17.05 15.59
CA GLY A 32 -28.96 -17.25 14.90
C GLY A 32 -29.79 -15.98 14.71
N ASP A 33 -29.57 -14.95 15.53
CA ASP A 33 -30.28 -13.67 15.46
C ASP A 33 -29.92 -12.87 14.19
N TYR A 34 -28.78 -13.17 13.58
CA TYR A 34 -28.30 -12.52 12.36
C TYR A 34 -28.86 -13.14 11.07
N VAL A 35 -29.63 -14.22 11.13
CA VAL A 35 -30.20 -14.90 9.95
C VAL A 35 -31.42 -14.14 9.42
N ARG A 36 -31.39 -13.70 8.15
CA ARG A 36 -32.55 -13.04 7.50
C ARG A 36 -33.50 -14.10 6.87
N PRO A 37 -34.79 -13.77 6.65
CA PRO A 37 -35.75 -14.70 6.05
C PRO A 37 -35.27 -15.21 4.69
N GLY A 38 -35.30 -16.54 4.51
CA GLY A 38 -34.86 -17.19 3.27
C GLY A 38 -33.38 -17.53 3.21
N GLU A 39 -32.59 -17.12 4.20
CA GLU A 39 -31.18 -17.49 4.33
C GLU A 39 -30.98 -18.75 5.19
N ARG A 40 -29.85 -19.42 4.94
CA ARG A 40 -29.30 -20.46 5.79
C ARG A 40 -27.94 -20.02 6.33
N LEU A 41 -27.74 -20.20 7.63
CA LEU A 41 -26.45 -20.03 8.29
C LEU A 41 -25.56 -21.26 8.07
N VAL A 42 -24.31 -21.03 7.70
CA VAL A 42 -23.25 -22.06 7.66
C VAL A 42 -22.11 -21.60 8.56
N THR A 43 -21.62 -22.51 9.40
CA THR A 43 -20.47 -22.27 10.28
C THR A 43 -19.28 -23.06 9.75
N LEU A 44 -18.18 -22.38 9.46
CA LEU A 44 -16.97 -23.02 8.98
C LEU A 44 -16.24 -23.75 10.10
N GLN A 45 -15.68 -24.90 9.76
CA GLN A 45 -14.86 -25.72 10.65
C GLN A 45 -13.57 -26.11 9.92
N PRO A 46 -12.44 -26.30 10.62
CA PRO A 46 -12.20 -25.99 12.05
C PRO A 46 -12.28 -24.49 12.39
N SER A 47 -12.60 -24.15 13.64
CA SER A 47 -12.40 -22.76 14.14
C SER A 47 -10.91 -22.40 14.21
N LEU A 48 -10.58 -21.12 14.41
CA LEU A 48 -9.21 -20.60 14.46
C LEU A 48 -8.87 -20.12 15.88
N SER A 49 -7.87 -20.72 16.52
CA SER A 49 -7.31 -20.23 17.78
C SER A 49 -6.20 -19.24 17.49
N TYR A 50 -6.33 -17.98 17.91
CA TYR A 50 -5.32 -16.95 17.69
C TYR A 50 -5.21 -16.05 18.92
N GLN A 51 -3.97 -15.81 19.40
CA GLN A 51 -3.70 -15.00 20.59
C GLN A 51 -4.54 -15.40 21.82
N GLY A 52 -4.76 -16.71 21.99
CA GLY A 52 -5.52 -17.27 23.12
C GLY A 52 -7.04 -17.11 23.03
N ARG A 53 -7.60 -16.62 21.92
CA ARG A 53 -9.04 -16.53 21.67
C ARG A 53 -9.48 -17.43 20.53
N LEU A 54 -10.73 -17.89 20.58
CA LEU A 54 -11.27 -18.79 19.57
C LEU A 54 -12.16 -18.03 18.59
N TYR A 55 -11.71 -17.93 17.34
CA TYR A 55 -12.44 -17.29 16.26
C TYR A 55 -13.19 -18.30 15.40
N THR A 56 -14.42 -17.98 15.03
CA THR A 56 -15.22 -18.81 14.13
C THR A 56 -15.78 -17.96 12.99
N VAL A 57 -15.67 -18.47 11.76
CA VAL A 57 -16.18 -17.79 10.56
C VAL A 57 -17.51 -18.42 10.17
N HIS A 58 -18.48 -17.57 9.88
CA HIS A 58 -19.83 -17.94 9.45
C HIS A 58 -20.14 -17.25 8.12
N TYR A 59 -20.99 -17.88 7.31
CA TYR A 59 -21.57 -17.21 6.16
C TYR A 59 -23.07 -17.52 6.03
N PHE A 60 -23.78 -16.60 5.40
CA PHE A 60 -25.22 -16.67 5.18
C PHE A 60 -25.46 -16.83 3.69
N THR A 61 -26.35 -17.75 3.29
CA THR A 61 -26.61 -18.03 1.87
C THR A 61 -28.08 -18.28 1.58
N THR A 62 -28.56 -17.79 0.44
CA THR A 62 -29.86 -18.13 -0.15
C THR A 62 -29.76 -19.25 -1.20
N GLY A 63 -28.54 -19.64 -1.56
CA GLY A 63 -28.24 -20.68 -2.53
C GLY A 63 -28.34 -22.10 -1.95
N SER A 64 -28.27 -23.09 -2.83
CA SER A 64 -28.34 -24.52 -2.49
C SER A 64 -27.02 -25.13 -2.00
N GLY A 65 -26.00 -24.31 -1.71
CA GLY A 65 -24.66 -24.75 -1.30
C GLY A 65 -24.69 -25.73 -0.13
N GLY A 66 -23.69 -26.60 0.01
CA GLY A 66 -23.69 -27.68 1.01
C GLY A 66 -23.40 -27.22 2.46
N PRO A 67 -23.63 -28.06 3.48
CA PRO A 67 -23.44 -27.73 4.90
C PRO A 67 -21.97 -27.69 5.39
N ASP A 68 -20.98 -28.01 4.54
CA ASP A 68 -19.66 -28.51 4.99
C ASP A 68 -18.48 -28.10 4.09
N ASP A 69 -18.58 -26.95 3.42
CA ASP A 69 -17.63 -26.58 2.36
C ASP A 69 -16.39 -25.90 2.96
N SER A 70 -15.42 -26.72 3.41
CA SER A 70 -14.04 -26.28 3.74
C SER A 70 -13.36 -25.50 2.60
N LYS A 71 -13.95 -25.54 1.40
CA LYS A 71 -13.54 -24.80 0.20
C LYS A 71 -13.93 -23.32 0.22
N PHE A 72 -14.84 -22.86 1.09
CA PHE A 72 -15.36 -21.49 1.04
C PHE A 72 -14.24 -20.45 1.02
N ILE A 73 -13.32 -20.48 1.99
CA ILE A 73 -12.26 -19.45 2.11
C ILE A 73 -11.19 -19.57 1.02
N TYR A 74 -10.93 -20.78 0.51
CA TYR A 74 -10.00 -20.99 -0.60
C TYR A 74 -10.59 -20.55 -1.95
N ALA A 75 -11.88 -20.81 -2.19
CA ALA A 75 -12.57 -20.45 -3.44
C ALA A 75 -13.23 -19.06 -3.39
N ALA A 76 -13.20 -18.40 -2.23
CA ALA A 76 -13.82 -17.10 -2.01
C ALA A 76 -13.26 -16.09 -3.02
N SER A 77 -14.19 -15.49 -3.74
CA SER A 77 -14.03 -14.44 -4.74
C SER A 77 -15.39 -13.76 -4.89
N SER A 78 -15.41 -12.54 -5.42
CA SER A 78 -16.65 -11.79 -5.70
C SER A 78 -17.65 -12.65 -6.49
N ARG A 79 -17.15 -13.33 -7.54
CA ARG A 79 -17.94 -14.24 -8.38
C ARG A 79 -18.43 -15.49 -7.65
N TYR A 80 -17.62 -16.05 -6.74
CA TYR A 80 -18.03 -17.19 -5.92
C TYR A 80 -19.16 -16.80 -4.96
N PHE A 81 -19.11 -15.60 -4.37
CA PHE A 81 -20.16 -15.09 -3.50
C PHE A 81 -21.49 -14.93 -4.24
N GLU A 82 -21.48 -14.28 -5.40
CA GLU A 82 -22.67 -14.12 -6.26
C GLU A 82 -23.26 -15.47 -6.68
N ARG A 83 -22.42 -16.36 -7.24
CA ARG A 83 -22.87 -17.66 -7.77
C ARG A 83 -23.50 -18.55 -6.71
N ASN A 84 -23.01 -18.48 -5.48
CA ASN A 84 -23.52 -19.28 -4.37
C ASN A 84 -24.55 -18.54 -3.52
N GLY A 85 -25.00 -17.35 -3.93
CA GLY A 85 -25.97 -16.54 -3.20
C GLY A 85 -25.53 -16.25 -1.76
N ILE A 86 -24.23 -16.01 -1.55
CA ILE A 86 -23.69 -15.64 -0.24
C ILE A 86 -24.07 -14.18 0.00
N THR A 87 -24.77 -13.94 1.11
CA THR A 87 -25.45 -12.68 1.45
C THR A 87 -24.83 -11.98 2.64
N ALA A 88 -24.03 -12.68 3.45
CA ALA A 88 -23.15 -12.10 4.45
C ALA A 88 -22.05 -13.07 4.87
N VAL A 89 -20.99 -12.52 5.42
CA VAL A 89 -19.99 -13.22 6.23
C VAL A 89 -20.10 -12.68 7.65
N LEU A 90 -19.74 -13.45 8.66
CA LEU A 90 -19.65 -12.98 10.03
C LEU A 90 -18.48 -13.68 10.73
N VAL A 91 -17.73 -12.93 11.53
CA VAL A 91 -16.66 -13.48 12.36
C VAL A 91 -17.09 -13.36 13.81
N THR A 92 -16.93 -14.42 14.59
CA THR A 92 -17.12 -14.40 16.04
C THR A 92 -15.83 -14.72 16.77
N VAL A 93 -15.70 -14.23 18.00
CA VAL A 93 -14.61 -14.49 18.94
C VAL A 93 -15.24 -14.95 20.25
N ASP A 94 -14.85 -16.14 20.71
CA ASP A 94 -15.38 -16.78 21.92
C ASP A 94 -16.93 -16.86 21.93
N GLY A 95 -17.54 -16.92 20.73
CA GLY A 95 -18.99 -16.96 20.51
C GLY A 95 -19.68 -15.61 20.31
N GLU A 96 -18.98 -14.49 20.52
CA GLU A 96 -19.51 -13.13 20.35
C GLU A 96 -19.08 -12.54 18.99
N PRO A 97 -19.91 -11.72 18.32
CA PRO A 97 -19.54 -11.13 17.05
C PRO A 97 -18.36 -10.15 17.16
N VAL A 98 -17.39 -10.28 16.25
CA VAL A 98 -16.30 -9.32 16.09
C VAL A 98 -16.87 -8.08 15.40
N THR A 99 -16.55 -6.89 15.92
CA THR A 99 -17.07 -5.60 15.42
C THR A 99 -16.01 -4.73 14.77
N ASP A 100 -14.73 -5.06 14.99
CA ASP A 100 -13.57 -4.33 14.50
C ASP A 100 -13.14 -4.82 13.10
N GLU A 101 -13.02 -3.90 12.14
CA GLU A 101 -12.66 -4.20 10.75
C GLU A 101 -11.28 -4.86 10.65
N ALA A 102 -10.29 -4.32 11.39
CA ALA A 102 -8.92 -4.81 11.36
C ALA A 102 -8.84 -6.26 11.87
N THR A 103 -9.56 -6.57 12.94
CA THR A 103 -9.68 -7.92 13.49
C THR A 103 -10.36 -8.87 12.51
N MET A 104 -11.49 -8.47 11.88
CA MET A 104 -12.16 -9.31 10.88
C MET A 104 -11.23 -9.66 9.72
N ARG A 105 -10.55 -8.65 9.17
CA ARG A 105 -9.59 -8.80 8.08
C ARG A 105 -8.48 -9.76 8.48
N ARG A 106 -7.88 -9.54 9.66
CA ARG A 106 -6.81 -10.39 10.19
C ARG A 106 -7.25 -11.83 10.33
N VAL A 107 -8.42 -12.08 10.92
CA VAL A 107 -8.96 -13.44 11.11
C VAL A 107 -9.22 -14.12 9.78
N LEU A 108 -9.84 -13.43 8.81
CA LEU A 108 -10.12 -14.01 7.49
C LEU A 108 -8.83 -14.35 6.72
N THR A 109 -7.81 -13.48 6.79
CA THR A 109 -6.48 -13.76 6.22
C THR A 109 -5.83 -14.97 6.89
N LEU A 110 -5.81 -15.03 8.23
CA LEU A 110 -5.21 -16.14 8.97
C LEU A 110 -5.98 -17.46 8.77
N TYR A 111 -7.30 -17.40 8.65
CA TYR A 111 -8.11 -18.58 8.36
C TYR A 111 -7.76 -19.16 6.98
N ARG A 112 -7.55 -18.30 5.96
CA ARG A 112 -7.07 -18.76 4.63
C ARG A 112 -5.68 -19.37 4.72
N ALA A 113 -4.75 -18.70 5.41
CA ALA A 113 -3.40 -19.23 5.62
C ALA A 113 -3.42 -20.57 6.35
N ALA A 114 -4.24 -20.73 7.39
CA ALA A 114 -4.40 -21.97 8.14
C ALA A 114 -4.94 -23.12 7.29
N HIS A 115 -5.85 -22.81 6.36
CA HIS A 115 -6.35 -23.78 5.39
C HIS A 115 -5.23 -24.26 4.44
N TYR A 116 -4.41 -23.36 3.90
CA TYR A 116 -3.25 -23.73 3.08
C TYR A 116 -2.18 -24.50 3.85
N LEU A 117 -1.95 -24.10 5.11
CA LEU A 117 -1.04 -24.76 6.03
C LEU A 117 -1.46 -26.22 6.29
N SER A 118 -2.74 -26.43 6.59
CA SER A 118 -3.24 -27.68 7.16
C SER A 118 -3.90 -28.62 6.15
N LEU A 119 -4.62 -28.08 5.15
CA LEU A 119 -5.56 -28.85 4.32
C LEU A 119 -5.25 -28.86 2.83
N ALA A 120 -4.78 -27.74 2.24
CA ALA A 120 -4.45 -27.70 0.82
C ALA A 120 -3.02 -28.20 0.56
N TYR A 121 -2.83 -29.15 -0.36
CA TYR A 121 -1.49 -29.53 -0.80
C TYR A 121 -0.89 -28.41 -1.65
N LEU A 122 -0.09 -27.57 -1.00
CA LEU A 122 0.78 -26.65 -1.70
C LEU A 122 1.96 -27.42 -2.31
N PRO A 123 2.24 -27.26 -3.61
CA PRO A 123 3.40 -27.91 -4.21
C PRO A 123 4.69 -27.39 -3.55
N PRO A 124 5.73 -28.24 -3.41
CA PRO A 124 7.02 -27.82 -2.84
C PRO A 124 7.64 -26.62 -3.57
N ASN A 125 7.34 -26.49 -4.87
CA ASN A 125 7.91 -25.51 -5.79
C ASN A 125 6.97 -24.32 -6.03
N LEU A 126 6.41 -23.75 -4.96
CA LEU A 126 5.74 -22.45 -5.05
C LEU A 126 6.70 -21.39 -5.60
N GLY A 127 6.28 -20.65 -6.63
CA GLY A 127 7.14 -19.75 -7.41
C GLY A 127 7.98 -20.42 -8.51
N ASN A 128 7.87 -21.74 -8.67
CA ASN A 128 8.43 -22.57 -9.76
C ASN A 128 9.89 -22.32 -10.16
N VAL A 129 10.77 -21.89 -9.25
CA VAL A 129 12.21 -21.81 -9.56
C VAL A 129 12.73 -23.24 -9.63
N ASP A 130 13.02 -23.71 -10.84
CA ASP A 130 13.65 -25.01 -11.09
C ASP A 130 15.03 -25.01 -10.43
N ASP A 131 15.34 -26.04 -9.63
CA ASP A 131 16.66 -26.16 -8.98
C ASP A 131 17.78 -26.21 -10.02
N THR A 132 17.50 -26.71 -11.22
CA THR A 132 18.44 -26.67 -12.35
C THR A 132 18.70 -25.24 -12.85
N PHE A 133 17.67 -24.39 -12.87
CA PHE A 133 17.81 -22.98 -13.20
C PHE A 133 18.64 -22.23 -12.13
N ALA A 134 18.44 -22.55 -10.85
CA ALA A 134 19.24 -21.97 -9.77
C ALA A 134 20.72 -22.39 -9.83
N ASP A 135 21.01 -23.64 -10.19
CA ASP A 135 22.39 -24.11 -10.35
C ASP A 135 23.06 -23.52 -11.58
N GLU A 136 22.35 -23.40 -12.71
CA GLU A 136 22.81 -22.67 -13.88
C GLU A 136 23.10 -21.20 -13.55
N PHE A 137 22.22 -20.55 -12.79
CA PHE A 137 22.40 -19.18 -12.33
C PHE A 137 23.72 -18.99 -11.55
N ARG A 138 23.99 -19.84 -10.55
CA ARG A 138 25.25 -19.78 -9.75
C ARG A 138 26.50 -20.08 -10.57
N SER A 139 26.37 -20.84 -11.66
CA SER A 139 27.49 -21.10 -12.56
C SER A 139 27.96 -19.84 -13.30
N ILE A 140 27.04 -18.89 -13.53
CA ILE A 140 27.33 -17.61 -14.20
C ILE A 140 28.16 -16.71 -13.28
N THR A 141 27.74 -16.48 -12.03
CA THR A 141 28.47 -15.60 -11.09
C THR A 141 29.90 -16.08 -10.81
N ARG A 142 30.13 -17.40 -10.88
CA ARG A 142 31.43 -18.04 -10.65
C ARG A 142 32.30 -18.18 -11.90
N ASN A 143 31.85 -17.67 -13.05
CA ASN A 143 32.58 -17.81 -14.31
C ASN A 143 33.86 -16.93 -14.31
N PRO A 144 35.05 -17.48 -14.65
CA PRO A 144 36.31 -16.73 -14.72
C PRO A 144 36.35 -15.57 -15.73
N ILE A 145 35.33 -15.41 -16.58
CA ILE A 145 35.23 -14.26 -17.50
C ILE A 145 34.91 -12.95 -16.73
N PHE A 146 34.42 -13.03 -15.49
CA PHE A 146 34.04 -11.88 -14.64
C PHE A 146 35.14 -11.37 -13.69
N ILE A 147 36.43 -11.65 -13.97
CA ILE A 147 37.55 -11.35 -13.05
C ILE A 147 37.58 -9.89 -12.58
N GLU A 148 37.30 -8.91 -13.45
CA GLU A 148 37.31 -7.48 -13.07
C GLU A 148 36.20 -7.11 -12.08
N GLN A 149 34.99 -7.66 -12.25
CA GLN A 149 33.89 -7.45 -11.28
C GLN A 149 34.04 -8.30 -10.02
N GLN A 150 34.61 -9.51 -10.13
CA GLN A 150 34.99 -10.32 -8.96
C GLN A 150 36.04 -9.61 -8.10
N ILE A 151 36.94 -8.81 -8.70
CA ILE A 151 37.88 -7.96 -7.97
C ILE A 151 37.16 -6.81 -7.24
N HIS A 152 36.16 -6.18 -7.85
CA HIS A 152 35.32 -5.18 -7.18
C HIS A 152 34.49 -5.78 -6.02
N ALA A 153 34.04 -7.03 -6.16
CA ALA A 153 33.29 -7.76 -5.14
C ALA A 153 34.13 -8.21 -3.93
N LEU A 154 35.47 -8.23 -4.05
CA LEU A 154 36.36 -8.46 -2.89
C LEU A 154 36.24 -7.36 -1.82
N PHE A 155 35.67 -6.21 -2.19
CA PHE A 155 35.48 -5.06 -1.31
C PHE A 155 34.03 -4.91 -0.82
N SER A 156 33.10 -5.77 -1.26
CA SER A 156 31.73 -5.83 -0.72
C SER A 156 31.59 -6.94 0.31
N THR A 157 30.93 -6.65 1.43
CA THR A 157 30.62 -7.67 2.43
C THR A 157 29.38 -8.47 2.00
N ARG A 158 29.30 -9.74 2.43
CA ARG A 158 28.09 -10.56 2.20
C ARG A 158 26.82 -9.92 2.78
N ALA A 159 26.94 -9.11 3.84
CA ALA A 159 25.83 -8.36 4.39
C ALA A 159 25.34 -7.26 3.42
N GLU A 160 26.25 -6.54 2.77
CA GLU A 160 25.90 -5.54 1.74
C GLU A 160 25.25 -6.19 0.52
N GLU A 161 25.81 -7.30 0.02
CA GLU A 161 25.23 -8.04 -1.11
C GLU A 161 23.82 -8.56 -0.79
N THR A 162 23.62 -9.06 0.44
CA THR A 162 22.32 -9.52 0.90
C THR A 162 21.35 -8.35 1.07
N SER A 163 21.84 -7.18 1.48
CA SER A 163 21.02 -5.97 1.60
C SER A 163 20.47 -5.56 0.23
N GLU A 164 21.26 -5.64 -0.85
CA GLU A 164 20.76 -5.35 -2.20
C GLU A 164 19.66 -6.32 -2.64
N ALA A 165 19.81 -7.61 -2.36
CA ALA A 165 18.78 -8.60 -2.66
C ALA A 165 17.49 -8.34 -1.85
N LEU A 166 17.63 -8.00 -0.57
CA LEU A 166 16.51 -7.65 0.29
C LEU A 166 15.80 -6.37 -0.19
N ARG A 167 16.52 -5.33 -0.62
CA ARG A 167 15.89 -4.13 -1.22
C ARG A 167 15.02 -4.48 -2.41
N GLY A 168 15.48 -5.38 -3.29
CA GLY A 168 14.68 -5.90 -4.39
C GLY A 168 13.43 -6.68 -3.94
N ILE A 169 13.55 -7.50 -2.89
CA ILE A 169 12.42 -8.25 -2.30
C ILE A 169 11.37 -7.30 -1.69
N LEU A 170 11.84 -6.25 -1.02
CA LEU A 170 10.98 -5.24 -0.39
C LEU A 170 10.33 -4.29 -1.41
N THR A 171 10.94 -4.10 -2.59
CA THR A 171 10.42 -3.22 -3.64
C THR A 171 9.40 -3.96 -4.52
N ALA A 172 8.11 -3.61 -4.42
CA ALA A 172 7.11 -4.16 -5.32
C ALA A 172 7.36 -3.75 -6.77
N GLN A 173 7.15 -4.70 -7.68
CA GLN A 173 7.09 -4.44 -9.12
C GLN A 173 5.78 -4.91 -9.75
N ILE A 174 4.76 -5.13 -8.92
CA ILE A 174 3.40 -5.37 -9.40
C ILE A 174 2.74 -4.06 -9.88
N PRO A 175 1.74 -4.15 -10.79
CA PRO A 175 0.94 -2.99 -11.18
C PRO A 175 0.29 -2.32 -9.97
N GLU A 176 0.07 -1.01 -10.07
CA GLU A 176 -0.73 -0.30 -9.06
C GLU A 176 -2.15 -0.90 -9.01
N PRO A 177 -2.82 -0.86 -7.85
CA PRO A 177 -4.22 -1.21 -7.75
C PRO A 177 -5.05 -0.39 -8.75
N THR A 178 -6.06 -1.02 -9.37
CA THR A 178 -6.87 -0.39 -10.42
C THR A 178 -7.50 0.94 -9.98
N ASN A 179 -7.81 1.09 -8.68
CA ASN A 179 -8.37 2.32 -8.11
C ASN A 179 -7.36 3.48 -8.05
N LEU A 180 -6.05 3.19 -7.90
CA LEU A 180 -4.98 4.19 -7.97
C LEU A 180 -4.68 4.57 -9.43
N GLU A 181 -4.75 3.61 -10.35
CA GLU A 181 -4.60 3.87 -11.78
C GLU A 181 -5.75 4.72 -12.34
N SER A 182 -6.99 4.41 -11.94
CA SER A 182 -8.18 5.18 -12.33
C SER A 182 -8.14 6.61 -11.79
N PHE A 183 -7.60 6.80 -10.58
CA PHE A 183 -7.42 8.12 -9.98
C PHE A 183 -6.68 9.10 -10.92
N GLY A 184 -5.52 8.69 -11.44
CA GLY A 184 -4.70 9.55 -12.30
C GLY A 184 -5.40 9.92 -13.61
N GLN A 185 -6.20 8.99 -14.14
CA GLN A 185 -6.99 9.20 -15.37
C GLN A 185 -8.21 10.10 -15.11
N GLU A 186 -8.88 9.94 -13.97
CA GLU A 186 -10.02 10.76 -13.55
C GLU A 186 -9.63 12.21 -13.31
N VAL A 187 -8.56 12.47 -12.55
CA VAL A 187 -8.05 13.84 -12.33
C VAL A 187 -7.70 14.51 -13.67
N ARG A 188 -7.05 13.78 -14.58
CA ARG A 188 -6.71 14.27 -15.91
C ARG A 188 -7.95 14.60 -16.74
N SER A 189 -8.94 13.73 -16.74
CA SER A 189 -10.20 13.91 -17.46
C SER A 189 -11.03 15.10 -16.92
N LEU A 190 -11.13 15.21 -15.59
CA LEU A 190 -11.85 16.30 -14.91
C LEU A 190 -11.20 17.67 -15.16
N ALA A 191 -9.87 17.72 -15.21
CA ALA A 191 -9.16 18.96 -15.52
C ALA A 191 -9.23 19.35 -17.00
N GLU A 192 -9.22 18.38 -17.93
CA GLU A 192 -9.43 18.64 -19.37
C GLU A 192 -10.84 19.15 -19.69
N THR A 193 -11.81 18.86 -18.82
CA THR A 193 -13.21 19.31 -18.94
C THR A 193 -13.51 20.63 -18.23
N GLY A 194 -12.48 21.29 -17.67
CA GLY A 194 -12.57 22.65 -17.14
C GLY A 194 -12.74 22.76 -15.62
N SER A 195 -12.70 21.65 -14.88
CA SER A 195 -12.63 21.67 -13.41
C SER A 195 -11.28 22.22 -12.95
N THR A 196 -11.22 22.87 -11.80
CA THR A 196 -9.91 23.20 -11.23
C THR A 196 -9.21 21.91 -10.80
N VAL A 197 -7.88 21.89 -10.87
CA VAL A 197 -7.07 20.73 -10.45
C VAL A 197 -7.35 20.35 -9.01
N VAL A 198 -7.63 21.35 -8.18
CA VAL A 198 -7.98 21.16 -6.76
C VAL A 198 -9.30 20.44 -6.66
N ASP A 199 -10.32 20.87 -7.40
CA ASP A 199 -11.62 20.19 -7.39
C ASP A 199 -11.50 18.77 -7.96
N ALA A 200 -10.71 18.57 -9.03
CA ALA A 200 -10.48 17.26 -9.63
C ALA A 200 -9.72 16.33 -8.68
N VAL A 201 -8.64 16.80 -8.06
CA VAL A 201 -7.84 16.05 -7.08
C VAL A 201 -8.66 15.81 -5.81
N ASP A 202 -9.40 16.79 -5.30
CA ASP A 202 -10.27 16.63 -4.12
C ASP A 202 -11.43 15.67 -4.41
N LEU A 203 -12.09 15.75 -5.58
CA LEU A 203 -13.14 14.81 -6.00
C LEU A 203 -12.61 13.37 -6.08
N THR A 204 -11.45 13.19 -6.68
CA THR A 204 -10.85 11.86 -6.83
C THR A 204 -10.22 11.35 -5.52
N LEU A 205 -9.68 12.22 -4.66
CA LEU A 205 -9.15 11.87 -3.33
C LEU A 205 -10.26 11.58 -2.35
N ASP A 206 -11.35 12.33 -2.39
CA ASP A 206 -12.53 12.05 -1.60
C ASP A 206 -13.14 10.71 -2.05
N ALA A 207 -13.13 10.35 -3.33
CA ALA A 207 -13.49 9.00 -3.79
C ALA A 207 -12.52 7.91 -3.28
N ALA A 208 -11.20 8.14 -3.36
CA ALA A 208 -10.17 7.20 -2.91
C ALA A 208 -10.15 7.00 -1.38
N LYS A 209 -10.57 8.00 -0.59
CA LYS A 209 -10.75 7.93 0.87
C LYS A 209 -11.79 6.89 1.29
N TYR A 210 -12.69 6.54 0.38
CA TYR A 210 -13.74 5.53 0.55
C TYR A 210 -13.48 4.24 -0.26
N SER A 211 -12.27 4.10 -0.82
CA SER A 211 -11.83 2.85 -1.46
C SER A 211 -11.88 1.71 -0.45
N ASN A 212 -12.33 0.52 -0.87
CA ASN A 212 -12.27 -0.69 -0.04
C ASN A 212 -10.83 -1.16 0.23
N ASP A 213 -9.88 -0.69 -0.58
CA ASP A 213 -8.46 -0.96 -0.44
C ASP A 213 -7.82 -0.02 0.61
N ARG A 214 -7.31 -0.62 1.69
CA ARG A 214 -6.66 0.10 2.81
C ARG A 214 -5.46 0.94 2.33
N ALA A 215 -4.66 0.42 1.40
CA ALA A 215 -3.49 1.11 0.91
C ALA A 215 -3.90 2.34 0.10
N VAL A 216 -4.97 2.24 -0.70
CA VAL A 216 -5.57 3.39 -1.41
C VAL A 216 -6.09 4.45 -0.43
N ARG A 217 -6.72 4.05 0.69
CA ARG A 217 -7.20 5.01 1.71
C ARG A 217 -6.07 5.74 2.44
N GLN A 218 -5.01 5.02 2.81
CA GLN A 218 -3.83 5.59 3.48
C GLN A 218 -3.10 6.56 2.54
N VAL A 219 -2.86 6.12 1.31
CA VAL A 219 -2.23 6.92 0.27
C VAL A 219 -3.08 8.15 -0.05
N ALA A 220 -4.42 8.05 -0.14
CA ALA A 220 -5.29 9.21 -0.37
C ALA A 220 -5.22 10.28 0.74
N GLY A 221 -5.13 9.86 2.01
CA GLY A 221 -4.91 10.78 3.13
C GLY A 221 -3.57 11.51 3.03
N ASP A 222 -2.50 10.77 2.77
CA ASP A 222 -1.15 11.30 2.63
C ASP A 222 -1.00 12.21 1.41
N ILE A 223 -1.65 11.87 0.27
CA ILE A 223 -1.69 12.69 -0.94
C ILE A 223 -2.39 14.01 -0.63
N ARG A 224 -3.56 13.98 0.01
CA ARG A 224 -4.28 15.20 0.40
C ARG A 224 -3.37 16.09 1.22
N ASP A 225 -2.73 15.54 2.25
CA ASP A 225 -1.89 16.30 3.17
C ASP A 225 -0.63 16.87 2.50
N THR A 226 0.00 16.09 1.62
CA THR A 226 1.19 16.49 0.87
C THR A 226 0.86 17.57 -0.16
N PHE A 227 -0.32 17.55 -0.77
CA PHE A 227 -0.68 18.41 -1.89
C PHE A 227 -1.81 19.41 -1.57
N ARG A 228 -2.15 19.59 -0.28
CA ARG A 228 -3.09 20.61 0.24
C ARG A 228 -2.82 22.03 -0.27
N SER A 229 -1.57 22.32 -0.66
CA SER A 229 -1.15 23.63 -1.16
C SER A 229 -1.25 23.78 -2.69
N TRP A 230 -1.93 22.88 -3.40
CA TRP A 230 -2.07 22.98 -4.85
C TRP A 230 -3.10 24.02 -5.20
N HIS A 231 -2.73 24.99 -6.03
CA HIS A 231 -3.68 25.98 -6.52
C HIS A 231 -3.38 26.28 -7.99
N ASN A 232 -4.42 26.35 -8.81
CA ASN A 232 -4.25 26.64 -10.23
C ASN A 232 -4.03 28.15 -10.43
N VAL A 233 -3.00 28.49 -11.20
CA VAL A 233 -2.72 29.84 -11.66
C VAL A 233 -2.65 29.84 -13.18
N THR A 234 -3.54 30.59 -13.82
CA THR A 234 -3.48 30.78 -15.27
C THR A 234 -2.68 32.03 -15.61
N THR A 235 -1.57 31.86 -16.33
CA THR A 235 -0.73 32.97 -16.78
C THR A 235 -0.59 32.91 -18.29
N GLN A 236 -1.03 33.97 -18.99
CA GLN A 236 -0.90 34.11 -20.45
C GLN A 236 -1.50 32.94 -21.27
N GLY A 237 -2.56 32.29 -20.75
CA GLY A 237 -3.23 31.18 -21.43
C GLY A 237 -2.61 29.81 -21.20
N THR A 238 -1.57 29.72 -20.36
CA THR A 238 -1.03 28.44 -19.85
C THR A 238 -1.46 28.25 -18.40
N SER A 239 -1.90 27.04 -18.07
CA SER A 239 -2.26 26.65 -16.70
C SER A 239 -1.03 26.16 -15.96
N TYR A 240 -0.85 26.66 -14.75
CA TYR A 240 0.20 26.25 -13.83
C TYR A 240 -0.43 25.79 -12.52
N VAL A 241 0.30 24.94 -11.80
CA VAL A 241 0.01 24.62 -10.41
C VAL A 241 1.06 25.28 -9.55
N GLU A 242 0.62 25.99 -8.52
CA GLU A 242 1.50 26.46 -7.46
C GLU A 242 1.59 25.36 -6.39
N LEU A 243 2.80 24.86 -6.14
CA LEU A 243 3.09 23.82 -5.15
C LEU A 243 4.38 24.17 -4.42
N ALA A 244 4.35 24.13 -3.08
CA ALA A 244 5.52 24.38 -2.23
C ALA A 244 6.25 25.72 -2.49
N GLY A 245 5.53 26.72 -3.02
CA GLY A 245 6.04 28.04 -3.39
C GLY A 245 6.53 28.16 -4.83
N GLU A 246 6.45 27.10 -5.62
CA GLU A 246 6.95 27.04 -7.00
C GLU A 246 5.81 26.86 -8.02
N GLN A 247 6.01 27.39 -9.23
CA GLN A 247 5.08 27.21 -10.35
C GLN A 247 5.54 26.11 -11.29
N ILE A 248 4.70 25.08 -11.45
CA ILE A 248 4.92 23.98 -12.38
C ILE A 248 3.82 23.94 -13.44
N GLU A 249 4.18 23.57 -14.67
CA GLU A 249 3.21 23.40 -15.75
C GLU A 249 2.19 22.32 -15.39
N PHE A 250 0.94 22.57 -15.73
CA PHE A 250 -0.19 21.76 -15.26
C PHE A 250 -0.08 20.26 -15.57
N PHE A 251 0.29 19.85 -16.79
CA PHE A 251 0.41 18.43 -17.13
C PHE A 251 1.59 17.77 -16.43
N ASN A 252 2.70 18.49 -16.27
CA ASN A 252 3.83 18.02 -15.48
C ASN A 252 3.42 17.78 -14.02
N ALA A 253 2.57 18.64 -13.45
CA ALA A 253 2.05 18.46 -12.10
C ALA A 253 1.28 17.13 -11.96
N LEU A 254 0.36 16.83 -12.89
CA LEU A 254 -0.36 15.56 -12.86
C LEU A 254 0.55 14.33 -12.94
N ASP A 255 1.58 14.38 -13.77
CA ASP A 255 2.55 13.28 -13.88
C ASP A 255 3.40 13.15 -12.60
N VAL A 256 3.77 14.26 -11.95
CA VAL A 256 4.43 14.26 -10.63
C VAL A 256 3.53 13.68 -9.54
N LEU A 257 2.24 14.03 -9.55
CA LEU A 257 1.25 13.49 -8.64
C LEU A 257 1.20 11.96 -8.77
N SER A 258 1.04 11.45 -9.99
CA SER A 258 1.02 10.00 -10.27
C SER A 258 2.28 9.28 -9.76
N LEU A 259 3.48 9.81 -10.03
CA LEU A 259 4.74 9.26 -9.49
C LEU A 259 4.77 9.27 -7.95
N GLY A 260 4.26 10.34 -7.34
CA GLY A 260 4.16 10.48 -5.89
C GLY A 260 3.21 9.48 -5.24
N MET A 261 2.02 9.27 -5.81
CA MET A 261 1.06 8.27 -5.30
C MET A 261 1.65 6.86 -5.33
N ARG A 262 2.32 6.52 -6.44
CA ARG A 262 2.98 5.24 -6.60
C ARG A 262 4.11 5.06 -5.58
N LEU A 263 4.91 6.10 -5.36
CA LEU A 263 5.95 6.08 -4.32
C LEU A 263 5.36 5.83 -2.94
N MET A 264 4.24 6.48 -2.60
CA MET A 264 3.58 6.31 -1.30
C MET A 264 3.08 4.88 -1.10
N TRP A 265 2.38 4.34 -2.09
CA TRP A 265 1.92 2.96 -2.07
C TRP A 265 3.07 1.95 -1.95
N LEU A 266 4.13 2.11 -2.76
CA LEU A 266 5.31 1.25 -2.70
C LEU A 266 6.03 1.33 -1.35
N SER A 267 6.08 2.51 -0.74
CA SER A 267 6.71 2.72 0.57
C SER A 267 5.94 2.02 1.69
N ASP A 268 4.59 2.06 1.69
CA ASP A 268 3.78 1.33 2.65
C ASP A 268 3.97 -0.18 2.52
N LEU A 269 3.97 -0.70 1.29
CA LEU A 269 4.20 -2.12 1.05
C LEU A 269 5.63 -2.56 1.41
N GLN A 270 6.63 -1.71 1.13
CA GLN A 270 8.02 -1.96 1.53
C GLN A 270 8.13 -2.07 3.06
N ARG A 271 7.44 -1.20 3.81
CA ARG A 271 7.38 -1.26 5.27
C ARG A 271 6.72 -2.56 5.76
N GLU A 272 5.58 -2.93 5.21
CA GLU A 272 4.90 -4.18 5.58
C GLU A 272 5.81 -5.40 5.35
N ARG A 273 6.50 -5.45 4.20
CA ARG A 273 7.46 -6.53 3.90
C ARG A 273 8.67 -6.51 4.84
N ALA A 274 9.11 -5.33 5.29
CA ALA A 274 10.17 -5.19 6.28
C ALA A 274 9.73 -5.69 7.67
N GLU A 275 8.48 -5.47 8.06
CA GLU A 275 7.89 -6.03 9.29
C GLU A 275 7.80 -7.57 9.23
N TRP A 276 7.49 -8.14 8.07
CA TRP A 276 7.51 -9.58 7.86
C TRP A 276 8.91 -10.17 8.06
N LEU A 277 9.97 -9.51 7.59
CA LEU A 277 11.36 -9.95 7.84
C LEU A 277 11.70 -9.93 9.34
N GLY A 278 11.25 -8.91 10.06
CA GLY A 278 11.43 -8.81 11.51
C GLY A 278 10.75 -9.96 12.24
N SER A 279 9.51 -10.25 11.86
CA SER A 279 8.74 -11.38 12.38
C SER A 279 9.42 -12.71 12.08
N TYR A 280 9.94 -12.88 10.86
CA TYR A 280 10.64 -14.09 10.43
C TYR A 280 11.85 -14.42 11.31
N ILE A 281 12.66 -13.41 11.66
CA ILE A 281 13.83 -13.60 12.54
C ILE A 281 13.43 -14.16 13.90
N GLN A 282 12.26 -13.78 14.42
CA GLN A 282 11.80 -14.22 15.74
C GLN A 282 11.39 -15.70 15.77
N PHE A 283 10.72 -16.18 14.71
CA PHE A 283 10.18 -17.55 14.69
C PHE A 283 11.07 -18.57 13.97
N ALA A 284 11.99 -18.15 13.09
CA ALA A 284 12.76 -19.07 12.28
C ALA A 284 13.81 -19.82 13.11
N THR A 285 13.84 -21.16 12.99
CA THR A 285 14.74 -22.01 13.78
C THR A 285 15.50 -23.02 12.92
N GLY A 286 16.59 -23.58 13.48
CA GLY A 286 17.40 -24.60 12.79
C GLY A 286 17.94 -24.10 11.45
N GLU A 287 17.75 -24.91 10.40
CA GLU A 287 18.20 -24.59 9.03
C GLU A 287 17.46 -23.41 8.38
N ALA A 288 16.29 -23.03 8.91
CA ALA A 288 15.53 -21.88 8.42
C ALA A 288 16.07 -20.53 8.94
N ARG A 289 16.88 -20.55 10.00
CA ARG A 289 17.41 -19.33 10.62
C ARG A 289 18.34 -18.59 9.64
N LEU A 290 18.23 -17.26 9.62
CA LEU A 290 19.17 -16.40 8.91
C LEU A 290 20.54 -16.42 9.59
N ASP A 291 21.60 -16.41 8.78
CA ASP A 291 22.97 -16.26 9.30
C ASP A 291 23.29 -14.80 9.67
N ASP A 292 24.46 -14.56 10.27
CA ASP A 292 24.80 -13.23 10.82
C ASP A 292 24.84 -12.13 9.73
N PRO A 293 25.44 -12.35 8.54
CA PRO A 293 25.33 -11.39 7.44
C PRO A 293 23.90 -11.13 6.98
N GLN A 294 23.07 -12.17 6.86
CA GLN A 294 21.66 -12.02 6.47
C GLN A 294 20.86 -11.25 7.53
N THR A 295 21.08 -11.52 8.81
CA THR A 295 20.42 -10.82 9.92
C THR A 295 20.83 -9.34 9.97
N SER A 296 22.11 -9.06 9.74
CA SER A 296 22.62 -7.68 9.66
C SER A 296 22.00 -6.93 8.47
N ALA A 297 21.88 -7.61 7.32
CA ALA A 297 21.24 -7.05 6.14
C ALA A 297 19.75 -6.74 6.37
N VAL A 298 19.02 -7.61 7.09
CA VAL A 298 17.63 -7.35 7.48
C VAL A 298 17.54 -6.08 8.33
N ALA A 299 18.41 -5.93 9.34
CA ALA A 299 18.41 -4.73 10.18
C ALA A 299 18.65 -3.45 9.36
N VAL A 300 19.55 -3.49 8.37
CA VAL A 300 19.82 -2.38 7.45
C VAL A 300 18.56 -2.04 6.64
N VAL A 301 17.97 -2.99 5.94
CA VAL A 301 16.82 -2.69 5.07
C VAL A 301 15.54 -2.35 5.84
N GLN A 302 15.40 -2.81 7.08
CA GLN A 302 14.32 -2.40 7.97
C GLN A 302 14.48 -0.94 8.41
N ALA A 303 15.69 -0.53 8.75
CA ALA A 303 15.98 0.87 9.06
C ALA A 303 15.71 1.76 7.84
N GLU A 304 16.17 1.33 6.65
CA GLU A 304 15.92 2.04 5.38
C GLU A 304 14.43 2.15 5.06
N ALA A 305 13.66 1.05 5.13
CA ALA A 305 12.22 1.08 4.86
C ALA A 305 11.47 2.04 5.81
N ASN A 306 11.88 2.09 7.08
CA ASN A 306 11.32 3.03 8.07
C ASN A 306 11.74 4.48 7.82
N GLU A 307 12.94 4.70 7.29
CA GLU A 307 13.42 6.04 6.92
C GLU A 307 12.71 6.55 5.66
N ASP A 308 12.68 5.75 4.60
CA ASP A 308 11.98 6.05 3.35
C ASP A 308 10.49 6.33 3.60
N TRP A 309 9.85 5.53 4.47
CA TRP A 309 8.47 5.76 4.90
C TRP A 309 8.30 7.16 5.50
N VAL A 310 9.20 7.63 6.36
CA VAL A 310 9.13 8.99 6.91
C VAL A 310 9.44 10.06 5.87
N GLN A 311 10.29 9.78 4.88
CA GLN A 311 10.73 10.75 3.88
C GLN A 311 9.81 10.85 2.65
N ARG A 312 8.92 9.87 2.40
CA ARG A 312 8.15 9.74 1.14
C ARG A 312 7.43 11.00 0.65
N SER A 313 6.83 11.77 1.57
CA SER A 313 6.10 12.99 1.22
C SER A 313 7.03 14.16 0.88
N ASN A 314 8.22 14.21 1.50
CA ASN A 314 9.20 15.25 1.24
C ASN A 314 9.90 15.05 -0.11
N ILE A 315 10.13 13.79 -0.52
CA ILE A 315 10.77 13.47 -1.80
C ILE A 315 10.03 14.13 -2.98
N VAL A 316 8.69 14.10 -2.98
CA VAL A 316 7.91 14.71 -4.06
C VAL A 316 7.96 16.23 -4.01
N LEU A 317 7.83 16.82 -2.82
CA LEU A 317 7.85 18.27 -2.63
C LEU A 317 9.24 18.87 -2.95
N ASP A 318 10.30 18.21 -2.53
CA ASP A 318 11.67 18.65 -2.77
C ASP A 318 12.06 18.50 -4.24
N PHE A 319 11.54 17.48 -4.94
CA PHE A 319 11.70 17.36 -6.39
C PHE A 319 11.11 18.57 -7.11
N VAL A 320 9.88 18.95 -6.74
CA VAL A 320 9.19 20.09 -7.34
C VAL A 320 9.95 21.39 -7.05
N ARG A 321 10.44 21.57 -5.82
CA ARG A 321 11.26 22.74 -5.45
C ARG A 321 12.53 22.84 -6.27
N ASP A 322 13.29 21.75 -6.40
CA ASP A 322 14.57 21.77 -7.10
C ASP A 322 14.40 21.85 -8.63
N LYS A 323 13.34 21.25 -9.19
CA LYS A 323 13.09 21.19 -10.64
C LYS A 323 12.06 22.18 -11.15
N ALA A 324 11.57 23.11 -10.34
CA ALA A 324 10.55 24.10 -10.70
C ALA A 324 10.78 24.76 -12.07
N VAL A 325 12.00 25.23 -12.32
CA VAL A 325 12.38 25.88 -13.60
C VAL A 325 12.23 24.92 -14.78
N ASP A 326 12.68 23.68 -14.64
CA ASP A 326 12.56 22.65 -15.69
C ASP A 326 11.11 22.21 -15.90
N LEU A 327 10.30 22.24 -14.86
CA LEU A 327 8.89 21.84 -14.86
C LEU A 327 7.95 22.97 -15.28
N SER A 328 8.46 24.19 -15.50
CA SER A 328 7.69 25.34 -15.98
C SER A 328 7.21 25.20 -17.44
N LEU A 329 7.80 24.28 -18.20
CA LEU A 329 7.39 23.94 -19.55
C LEU A 329 6.99 22.49 -19.63
N ARG A 330 5.90 22.20 -20.37
CA ARG A 330 5.42 20.83 -20.56
C ARG A 330 6.52 19.92 -21.10
N VAL A 331 6.75 18.81 -20.42
CA VAL A 331 7.64 17.72 -20.85
C VAL A 331 6.84 16.44 -21.06
N THR A 332 7.47 15.40 -21.61
CA THR A 332 6.86 14.07 -21.67
C THR A 332 7.02 13.37 -20.32
N ALA A 333 6.09 12.47 -19.98
CA ALA A 333 6.19 11.64 -18.77
C ALA A 333 7.52 10.86 -18.68
N GLU A 334 8.06 10.42 -19.83
CA GLU A 334 9.38 9.76 -19.90
C GLU A 334 10.53 10.70 -19.48
N VAL A 335 10.51 11.95 -19.97
CA VAL A 335 11.53 12.96 -19.62
C VAL A 335 11.41 13.37 -18.17
N LEU A 336 10.19 13.55 -17.66
CA LEU A 336 9.93 13.85 -16.26
C LEU A 336 10.45 12.74 -15.34
N THR A 337 10.11 11.49 -15.64
CA THR A 337 10.50 10.34 -14.83
C THR A 337 12.03 10.18 -14.81
N LYS A 338 12.71 10.37 -15.94
CA LYS A 338 14.18 10.39 -15.99
C LYS A 338 14.78 11.50 -15.12
N LYS A 339 14.21 12.72 -15.17
CA LYS A 339 14.64 13.82 -14.31
C LYS A 339 14.43 13.51 -12.83
N TRP A 340 13.30 12.90 -12.49
CA TRP A 340 12.97 12.51 -11.12
C TRP A 340 13.93 11.46 -10.56
N VAL A 341 14.20 10.40 -11.33
CA VAL A 341 15.16 9.36 -10.96
C VAL A 341 16.58 9.93 -10.80
N GLN A 342 17.03 10.73 -11.77
CA GLN A 342 18.36 11.36 -11.72
C GLN A 342 18.50 12.30 -10.51
N TRP A 343 17.48 13.12 -10.26
CA TRP A 343 17.44 14.00 -9.11
C TRP A 343 17.47 13.21 -7.80
N SER A 344 16.59 12.20 -7.65
CA SER A 344 16.52 11.38 -6.45
C SER A 344 17.86 10.72 -6.13
N TRP A 345 18.52 10.12 -7.12
CA TRP A 345 19.86 9.55 -6.92
C TRP A 345 20.93 10.58 -6.57
N SER A 346 20.84 11.79 -7.12
CA SER A 346 21.79 12.86 -6.77
C SER A 346 21.57 13.42 -5.36
N THR A 347 20.33 13.39 -4.88
CA THR A 347 19.93 13.98 -3.61
C THR A 347 20.04 12.98 -2.45
N PHE A 348 19.54 11.75 -2.65
CA PHE A 348 19.39 10.73 -1.61
C PHE A 348 20.30 9.51 -1.82
N GLY A 349 21.00 9.45 -2.95
CA GLY A 349 21.82 8.29 -3.32
C GLY A 349 21.03 7.17 -3.99
N LYS A 350 21.77 6.17 -4.50
CA LYS A 350 21.21 5.10 -5.35
C LYS A 350 20.65 3.89 -4.60
N ARG A 351 20.97 3.74 -3.31
CA ARG A 351 20.64 2.52 -2.55
C ARG A 351 19.18 2.55 -2.08
N ALA A 352 18.85 2.99 -0.87
CA ALA A 352 17.49 2.91 -0.32
C ALA A 352 16.43 3.64 -1.18
N THR A 353 16.48 4.98 -1.19
CA THR A 353 15.53 5.82 -1.94
C THR A 353 15.63 5.60 -3.45
N GLY A 354 16.80 5.19 -3.94
CA GLY A 354 17.00 4.83 -5.34
C GLY A 354 16.17 3.62 -5.77
N HIS A 355 16.10 2.55 -4.96
CA HIS A 355 15.27 1.36 -5.24
C HIS A 355 13.79 1.71 -5.28
N LEU A 356 13.30 2.49 -4.31
CA LEU A 356 11.91 2.95 -4.28
C LEU A 356 11.53 3.82 -5.48
N VAL A 357 12.33 4.86 -5.74
CA VAL A 357 12.07 5.80 -6.85
C VAL A 357 12.20 5.09 -8.20
N ALA A 358 13.15 4.17 -8.35
CA ALA A 358 13.26 3.35 -9.55
C ALA A 358 12.09 2.37 -9.69
N GLY A 359 11.60 1.81 -8.58
CA GLY A 359 10.38 0.99 -8.53
C GLY A 359 9.19 1.77 -9.06
N ALA A 360 8.99 2.99 -8.57
CA ALA A 360 7.92 3.87 -9.03
C ALA A 360 8.09 4.34 -10.49
N ALA A 361 9.33 4.61 -10.92
CA ALA A 361 9.63 5.03 -12.28
C ALA A 361 9.44 3.93 -13.34
N SER A 362 9.62 2.66 -12.96
CA SER A 362 9.65 1.53 -13.90
C SER A 362 8.36 1.34 -14.70
N ALA A 363 7.17 1.62 -14.14
CA ALA A 363 5.91 1.49 -14.90
C ALA A 363 5.74 2.58 -15.95
N VAL A 364 6.31 3.76 -15.74
CA VAL A 364 6.21 4.89 -16.68
C VAL A 364 7.23 4.74 -17.81
N LEU A 365 8.43 4.26 -17.50
CA LEU A 365 9.51 4.07 -18.45
C LEU A 365 9.44 2.71 -19.15
N LEU A 366 8.37 2.48 -19.90
CA LEU A 366 8.15 1.24 -20.68
C LEU A 366 9.44 0.84 -21.44
N GLY A 367 10.05 -0.28 -21.03
CA GLY A 367 11.32 -0.80 -21.58
C GLY A 367 12.57 -0.57 -20.71
N PHE A 368 12.46 0.10 -19.56
CA PHE A 368 13.46 0.15 -18.49
C PHE A 368 12.99 -0.66 -17.28
N THR A 369 13.87 -1.51 -16.76
CA THR A 369 13.61 -2.34 -15.58
C THR A 369 14.23 -1.71 -14.34
N LEU A 370 13.88 -2.24 -13.16
CA LEU A 370 14.50 -1.81 -11.90
C LEU A 370 16.03 -1.95 -11.95
N GLY A 371 16.55 -3.08 -12.42
CA GLY A 371 17.99 -3.28 -12.59
C GLY A 371 18.62 -2.30 -13.58
N ASN A 372 17.96 -2.04 -14.71
CA ASN A 372 18.42 -1.06 -15.72
C ASN A 372 18.54 0.36 -15.13
N LEU A 373 17.63 0.71 -14.21
CA LEU A 373 17.66 2.00 -13.52
C LEU A 373 18.80 2.00 -12.49
N LEU A 374 18.82 1.06 -11.55
CA LEU A 374 19.73 1.12 -10.40
C LEU A 374 21.21 0.93 -10.75
N TYR A 375 21.51 -0.07 -11.56
CA TYR A 375 22.88 -0.51 -11.82
C TYR A 375 23.39 -0.04 -13.18
N GLY A 376 22.50 0.54 -14.00
CA GLY A 376 22.80 0.89 -15.37
C GLY A 376 22.86 -0.33 -16.29
N LEU A 377 22.97 -0.06 -17.60
CA LEU A 377 22.85 -1.10 -18.64
C LEU A 377 24.05 -2.05 -18.74
N ASP A 378 25.14 -1.79 -17.99
CA ASP A 378 26.43 -2.46 -18.15
C ASP A 378 26.87 -3.29 -16.92
N ASP A 379 26.13 -3.22 -15.80
CA ASP A 379 26.53 -3.83 -14.52
C ASP A 379 25.89 -5.20 -14.29
N LEU A 380 26.41 -6.14 -15.08
CA LEU A 380 25.99 -7.53 -15.16
C LEU A 380 26.19 -8.30 -13.84
N TYR A 381 27.30 -8.03 -13.15
CA TYR A 381 27.71 -8.80 -11.98
C TYR A 381 26.81 -8.52 -10.78
N ASN A 382 26.48 -7.25 -10.51
CA ASN A 382 25.66 -6.88 -9.36
C ASN A 382 24.22 -7.42 -9.48
N ASN A 383 23.65 -7.46 -10.69
CA ASN A 383 22.35 -8.09 -10.92
C ASN A 383 22.37 -9.60 -10.61
N PHE A 384 23.34 -10.34 -11.14
CA PHE A 384 23.41 -11.78 -10.86
C PHE A 384 23.77 -12.07 -9.40
N GLN A 385 24.65 -11.29 -8.78
CA GLN A 385 24.99 -11.46 -7.37
C GLN A 385 23.77 -11.24 -6.47
N ALA A 386 22.98 -10.21 -6.72
CA ALA A 386 21.74 -9.96 -5.99
C ALA A 386 20.72 -11.11 -6.17
N GLY A 387 20.64 -11.69 -7.38
CA GLY A 387 19.81 -12.88 -7.61
C GLY A 387 20.29 -14.13 -6.86
N GLU A 388 21.60 -14.36 -6.71
CA GLU A 388 22.15 -15.47 -5.92
C GLU A 388 21.79 -15.30 -4.44
N ARG A 389 21.92 -14.07 -3.92
CA ARG A 389 21.55 -13.74 -2.54
C ARG A 389 20.04 -13.85 -2.29
N ALA A 390 19.21 -13.47 -3.27
CA ALA A 390 17.76 -13.68 -3.19
C ALA A 390 17.41 -15.18 -3.15
N ASP A 391 18.09 -16.03 -3.91
CA ASP A 391 17.89 -17.48 -3.88
C ASP A 391 18.30 -18.11 -2.54
N GLU A 392 19.42 -17.65 -1.94
CA GLU A 392 19.83 -18.09 -0.60
C GLU A 392 18.75 -17.79 0.45
N LEU A 393 18.15 -16.59 0.41
CA LEU A 393 17.06 -16.19 1.30
C LEU A 393 15.79 -17.02 1.03
N ARG A 394 15.43 -17.19 -0.25
CA ARG A 394 14.29 -18.02 -0.69
C ARG A 394 14.35 -19.43 -0.09
N LEU A 395 15.53 -20.06 -0.11
CA LEU A 395 15.72 -21.40 0.45
C LEU A 395 15.52 -21.43 1.97
N ARG A 396 15.95 -20.40 2.71
CA ARG A 396 15.67 -20.27 4.16
C ARG A 396 14.17 -20.17 4.41
N PHE A 397 13.49 -19.28 3.70
CA PHE A 397 12.04 -19.05 3.82
C PHE A 397 11.23 -20.30 3.49
N ARG A 398 11.61 -21.01 2.40
CA ARG A 398 11.04 -22.31 2.03
C ARG A 398 11.19 -23.33 3.15
N THR A 399 12.38 -23.44 3.74
CA THR A 399 12.63 -24.37 4.84
C THR A 399 11.72 -24.08 6.03
N ALA A 400 11.55 -22.81 6.42
CA ALA A 400 10.61 -22.43 7.48
C ALA A 400 9.16 -22.82 7.14
N ARG A 401 8.69 -22.46 5.94
CA ARG A 401 7.35 -22.79 5.48
C ARG A 401 7.07 -24.30 5.53
N MET A 402 8.01 -25.10 5.02
CA MET A 402 7.90 -26.56 5.03
C MET A 402 7.92 -27.13 6.45
N GLN A 403 8.73 -26.56 7.36
CA GLN A 403 8.72 -26.94 8.78
C GLN A 403 7.35 -26.71 9.41
N PHE A 404 6.73 -25.55 9.20
CA PHE A 404 5.40 -25.24 9.74
C PHE A 404 4.31 -26.14 9.14
N GLN A 405 4.36 -26.41 7.84
CA GLN A 405 3.45 -27.37 7.20
C GLN A 405 3.58 -28.77 7.77
N ASN A 406 4.80 -29.24 8.00
CA ASN A 406 5.04 -30.54 8.63
C ASN A 406 4.55 -30.56 10.08
N GLN A 407 4.77 -29.48 10.83
CA GLN A 407 4.30 -29.33 12.21
C GLN A 407 2.76 -29.43 12.27
N ALA A 408 2.05 -28.60 11.52
CA ALA A 408 0.58 -28.58 11.48
C ALA A 408 -0.01 -29.94 11.08
N ARG A 409 0.62 -30.65 10.14
CA ARG A 409 0.13 -31.95 9.64
C ARG A 409 0.49 -33.13 10.52
N SER A 410 1.55 -33.03 11.32
CA SER A 410 1.95 -34.09 12.25
C SER A 410 1.03 -34.20 13.46
N SER A 411 0.33 -33.12 13.80
CA SER A 411 -0.65 -33.04 14.89
C SER A 411 -1.89 -32.27 14.41
N PRO A 412 -2.71 -32.84 13.53
CA PRO A 412 -3.91 -32.18 13.03
C PRO A 412 -4.87 -31.99 14.22
N GLY A 413 -4.99 -30.75 14.68
CA GLY A 413 -5.94 -30.37 15.71
C GLY A 413 -7.36 -30.24 15.16
N ASP A 414 -8.35 -30.30 16.05
CA ASP A 414 -9.75 -29.98 15.74
C ASP A 414 -9.99 -28.45 15.58
N VAL A 415 -8.94 -27.64 15.75
CA VAL A 415 -8.91 -26.18 15.67
C VAL A 415 -7.64 -25.79 14.91
N PHE A 416 -7.75 -24.80 14.03
CA PHE A 416 -6.60 -24.20 13.36
C PHE A 416 -5.76 -23.36 14.33
N ASP A 417 -4.44 -23.51 14.25
CA ASP A 417 -3.48 -22.69 14.97
C ASP A 417 -3.19 -21.41 14.15
N GLY A 418 -3.72 -20.28 14.62
CA GLY A 418 -3.58 -18.99 13.96
C GLY A 418 -2.18 -18.39 14.07
N ASP A 419 -1.45 -18.66 15.15
CA ASP A 419 -0.07 -18.18 15.32
C ASP A 419 0.85 -18.94 14.34
N LEU A 420 0.66 -20.26 14.22
CA LEU A 420 1.37 -21.06 13.23
C LEU A 420 0.97 -20.70 11.79
N ALA A 421 -0.30 -20.39 11.55
CA ALA A 421 -0.78 -19.91 10.25
C ALA A 421 -0.15 -18.56 9.87
N GLU A 422 0.05 -17.66 10.82
CA GLU A 422 0.75 -16.39 10.60
C GLU A 422 2.22 -16.61 10.22
N GLN A 423 2.94 -17.44 10.98
CA GLN A 423 4.34 -17.76 10.69
C GLN A 423 4.50 -18.42 9.31
N PHE A 424 3.60 -19.35 8.98
CA PHE A 424 3.51 -19.96 7.66
C PHE A 424 3.25 -18.92 6.56
N ARG A 425 2.31 -18.00 6.77
CA ARG A 425 1.97 -16.93 5.84
C ARG A 425 3.17 -16.05 5.54
N VAL A 426 3.87 -15.59 6.58
CA VAL A 426 5.07 -14.75 6.45
C VAL A 426 6.16 -15.49 5.67
N ALA A 427 6.45 -16.75 6.03
CA ALA A 427 7.45 -17.54 5.32
C ALA A 427 7.09 -17.78 3.85
N TYR A 428 5.80 -18.02 3.55
CA TYR A 428 5.29 -18.17 2.20
C TYR A 428 5.47 -16.89 1.37
N MET A 429 5.05 -15.74 1.91
CA MET A 429 5.17 -14.46 1.22
C MET A 429 6.63 -14.14 0.91
N LEU A 430 7.52 -14.25 1.90
CA LEU A 430 8.94 -13.99 1.72
C LEU A 430 9.60 -14.96 0.72
N GLU A 431 9.24 -16.25 0.73
CA GLU A 431 9.71 -17.20 -0.28
C GLU A 431 9.27 -16.78 -1.69
N SER A 432 7.99 -16.46 -1.89
CA SER A 432 7.46 -16.08 -3.19
C SER A 432 8.06 -14.77 -3.71
N LEU A 433 8.27 -13.78 -2.84
CA LEU A 433 8.91 -12.52 -3.22
C LEU A 433 10.39 -12.72 -3.58
N ALA A 434 11.12 -13.54 -2.83
CA ALA A 434 12.50 -13.88 -3.14
C ALA A 434 12.61 -14.65 -4.47
N ALA A 435 11.69 -15.57 -4.75
CA ALA A 435 11.60 -16.26 -6.03
C ALA A 435 11.30 -15.30 -7.19
N ALA A 436 10.32 -14.42 -7.03
CA ALA A 436 9.97 -13.40 -8.01
C ALA A 436 11.18 -12.51 -8.35
N GLN A 437 11.92 -12.10 -7.32
CA GLN A 437 13.05 -11.22 -7.49
C GLN A 437 14.26 -11.91 -8.11
N MET A 438 14.46 -13.21 -7.85
CA MET A 438 15.47 -14.01 -8.54
C MET A 438 15.26 -14.01 -10.06
N TYR A 439 14.03 -14.22 -10.54
CA TYR A 439 13.74 -14.16 -11.98
C TYR A 439 14.03 -12.79 -12.59
N ARG A 440 13.67 -11.72 -11.88
CA ARG A 440 13.91 -10.34 -12.32
C ARG A 440 15.39 -10.04 -12.42
N TYR A 441 16.17 -10.39 -11.40
CA TYR A 441 17.62 -10.20 -11.43
C TYR A 441 18.32 -11.00 -12.53
N TYR A 442 17.85 -12.23 -12.81
CA TYR A 442 18.36 -12.97 -13.96
C TYR A 442 18.00 -12.28 -15.28
N ALA A 443 16.75 -11.87 -15.47
CA ALA A 443 16.31 -11.18 -16.67
C ALA A 443 17.08 -9.87 -16.89
N ASP A 444 17.32 -9.11 -15.84
CA ASP A 444 18.08 -7.86 -15.87
C ASP A 444 19.56 -8.11 -16.17
N GLY A 445 20.15 -9.16 -15.59
CA GLY A 445 21.49 -9.63 -15.96
C GLY A 445 21.58 -10.01 -17.45
N VAL A 446 20.64 -10.81 -17.96
CA VAL A 446 20.60 -11.19 -19.39
C VAL A 446 20.46 -9.94 -20.28
N ASP A 447 19.59 -9.00 -19.95
CA ASP A 447 19.39 -7.78 -20.76
C ASP A 447 20.65 -6.89 -20.83
N ALA A 448 21.42 -6.82 -19.75
CA ALA A 448 22.70 -6.12 -19.72
C ALA A 448 23.72 -6.74 -20.71
N THR A 449 23.60 -8.03 -21.04
CA THR A 449 24.46 -8.70 -22.04
C THR A 449 24.11 -8.37 -23.50
N VAL A 450 22.84 -8.04 -23.78
CA VAL A 450 22.28 -7.96 -25.15
C VAL A 450 22.56 -6.62 -25.84
N ARG A 451 22.82 -5.54 -25.09
CA ARG A 451 22.79 -4.14 -25.60
C ARG A 451 24.16 -3.55 -25.99
N GLN A 452 25.26 -4.30 -25.90
CA GLN A 452 26.60 -3.78 -26.19
C GLN A 452 26.91 -3.58 -27.69
N GLY A 453 27.27 -2.34 -28.04
CA GLY A 453 28.08 -1.98 -29.21
C GLY A 453 29.55 -1.72 -28.83
N LEU A 454 30.45 -1.88 -29.80
CA LEU A 454 31.92 -1.65 -29.83
C LEU A 454 32.84 -2.46 -28.87
N THR A 455 32.40 -2.98 -27.73
CA THR A 455 33.16 -4.00 -26.94
C THR A 455 32.95 -5.43 -27.44
N ALA A 456 32.05 -5.62 -28.40
CA ALA A 456 31.61 -6.90 -28.96
C ALA A 456 32.67 -7.70 -29.74
N LEU A 457 33.89 -7.18 -29.93
CA LEU A 457 34.95 -7.85 -30.69
C LEU A 457 35.75 -8.88 -29.88
N PHE A 458 35.64 -8.91 -28.54
CA PHE A 458 36.48 -9.76 -27.69
C PHE A 458 35.79 -10.42 -26.48
N ASN A 459 34.44 -10.43 -26.39
CA ASN A 459 33.70 -10.96 -25.24
C ASN A 459 32.90 -12.25 -25.58
N PRO A 460 33.17 -13.42 -24.93
CA PRO A 460 32.41 -14.67 -25.12
C PRO A 460 30.91 -14.54 -24.81
N ILE A 461 30.51 -13.51 -24.06
CA ILE A 461 29.11 -13.23 -23.68
C ILE A 461 28.27 -12.72 -24.88
N ALA A 462 28.90 -12.41 -26.02
CA ALA A 462 28.20 -12.07 -27.26
C ALA A 462 27.36 -13.23 -27.87
N TRP A 463 27.33 -14.41 -27.25
CA TRP A 463 26.51 -15.57 -27.62
C TRP A 463 25.03 -15.45 -27.23
N PHE A 464 24.68 -14.60 -26.26
CA PHE A 464 23.29 -14.33 -25.86
C PHE A 464 22.66 -13.21 -26.70
N LYS A 465 22.72 -13.31 -28.03
CA LYS A 465 22.13 -12.32 -28.96
C LYS A 465 20.97 -12.95 -29.73
N GLY A 466 19.78 -12.35 -29.66
CA GLY A 466 18.63 -12.78 -30.46
C GLY A 466 17.30 -12.30 -29.90
N LYS A 467 16.26 -12.34 -30.74
CA LYS A 467 14.87 -12.08 -30.33
C LYS A 467 14.42 -13.06 -29.23
N GLU A 468 14.87 -14.30 -29.33
CA GLU A 468 14.56 -15.39 -28.39
C GLU A 468 15.03 -15.11 -26.96
N TRP A 469 16.24 -14.55 -26.76
CA TRP A 469 16.76 -14.22 -25.43
C TRP A 469 16.02 -13.04 -24.78
N ARG A 470 15.61 -12.04 -25.58
CA ARG A 470 14.75 -10.94 -25.07
C ARG A 470 13.37 -11.44 -24.70
N GLU A 471 12.80 -12.33 -25.50
CA GLU A 471 11.51 -12.97 -25.19
C GLU A 471 11.61 -13.85 -23.93
N ALA A 472 12.73 -14.55 -23.72
CA ALA A 472 12.97 -15.33 -22.51
C ALA A 472 13.14 -14.43 -21.27
N ALA A 473 13.93 -13.35 -21.35
CA ALA A 473 14.09 -12.39 -20.25
C ALA A 473 12.74 -11.75 -19.88
N GLU A 474 11.93 -11.39 -20.88
CA GLU A 474 10.58 -10.84 -20.64
C GLU A 474 9.64 -11.87 -20.01
N GLN A 475 9.68 -13.13 -20.46
CA GLN A 475 8.92 -14.21 -19.83
C GLN A 475 9.32 -14.39 -18.36
N LEU A 476 10.61 -14.33 -18.02
CA LEU A 476 11.06 -14.44 -16.63
C LEU A 476 10.57 -13.25 -15.77
N ARG A 477 10.53 -12.04 -16.31
CA ARG A 477 9.91 -10.90 -15.61
C ARG A 477 8.43 -11.12 -15.36
N GLN A 478 7.72 -11.60 -16.37
CA GLN A 478 6.30 -11.92 -16.24
C GLN A 478 6.09 -13.02 -15.18
N MET A 479 6.94 -14.04 -15.14
CA MET A 479 6.91 -15.05 -14.08
C MET A 479 7.13 -14.45 -12.70
N GLY A 480 8.01 -13.44 -12.57
CA GLY A 480 8.19 -12.69 -11.34
C GLY A 480 6.94 -11.92 -10.92
N ILE A 481 6.31 -11.19 -11.85
CA ILE A 481 5.04 -10.46 -11.61
C ILE A 481 3.92 -11.44 -11.21
N ASP A 482 3.72 -12.50 -11.99
CA ASP A 482 2.71 -13.52 -11.74
C ASP A 482 2.94 -14.24 -10.41
N GLY A 483 4.19 -14.45 -10.02
CA GLY A 483 4.58 -15.05 -8.75
C GLY A 483 4.20 -14.19 -7.55
N GLU A 484 4.45 -12.87 -7.65
CA GLU A 484 4.10 -11.89 -6.63
C GLU A 484 2.57 -11.72 -6.51
N LEU A 485 1.86 -11.55 -7.64
CA LEU A 485 0.39 -11.45 -7.65
C LEU A 485 -0.29 -12.70 -7.10
N ARG A 486 0.21 -13.89 -7.47
CA ARG A 486 -0.32 -15.15 -6.95
C ARG A 486 -0.08 -15.28 -5.45
N ALA A 487 1.04 -14.79 -4.93
CA ALA A 487 1.30 -14.82 -3.49
C ALA A 487 0.34 -13.90 -2.72
N GLU A 488 0.09 -12.69 -3.24
CA GLU A 488 -0.93 -11.78 -2.71
C GLU A 488 -2.32 -12.42 -2.73
N GLU A 489 -2.70 -13.07 -3.84
CA GLU A 489 -3.98 -13.78 -3.95
C GLU A 489 -4.06 -14.99 -3.00
N ASP A 490 -2.99 -15.77 -2.85
CA ASP A 490 -3.03 -16.98 -2.04
C ASP A 490 -3.15 -16.68 -0.55
N VAL A 491 -2.27 -15.83 0.00
CA VAL A 491 -2.17 -15.60 1.46
C VAL A 491 -1.76 -14.17 1.86
N GLY A 492 -1.61 -13.25 0.91
CA GLY A 492 -1.41 -11.82 1.18
C GLY A 492 -2.76 -11.11 1.35
N HIS A 493 -3.16 -10.35 0.35
CA HIS A 493 -4.43 -9.62 0.28
C HIS A 493 -5.34 -10.13 -0.86
N PRO A 494 -6.04 -11.26 -0.69
CA PRO A 494 -6.97 -11.77 -1.70
C PRO A 494 -8.18 -10.85 -1.90
N GLU A 495 -8.64 -10.72 -3.15
CA GLU A 495 -9.77 -9.85 -3.55
C GLU A 495 -11.03 -10.03 -2.68
N PHE A 496 -11.36 -11.27 -2.27
CA PHE A 496 -12.57 -11.52 -1.50
C PHE A 496 -12.55 -10.89 -0.11
N LEU A 497 -11.36 -10.58 0.43
CA LEU A 497 -11.18 -10.16 1.81
C LEU A 497 -11.96 -8.88 2.10
N ASP A 498 -11.83 -7.90 1.20
CA ASP A 498 -12.53 -6.62 1.31
C ASP A 498 -14.05 -6.80 1.20
N VAL A 499 -14.49 -7.63 0.26
CA VAL A 499 -15.91 -7.92 0.06
C VAL A 499 -16.50 -8.61 1.30
N ALA A 500 -15.80 -9.62 1.84
CA ALA A 500 -16.25 -10.36 3.01
C ALA A 500 -16.32 -9.50 4.28
N VAL A 501 -15.34 -8.61 4.48
CA VAL A 501 -15.32 -7.67 5.60
C VAL A 501 -16.46 -6.66 5.48
N ALA A 502 -16.68 -6.09 4.29
CA ALA A 502 -17.81 -5.19 4.05
C ALA A 502 -19.17 -5.87 4.34
N MET A 503 -19.34 -7.11 3.87
CA MET A 503 -20.53 -7.93 4.14
C MET A 503 -20.74 -8.20 5.64
N ALA A 504 -19.65 -8.39 6.40
CA ALA A 504 -19.72 -8.62 7.85
C ALA A 504 -20.12 -7.37 8.62
N LEU A 505 -19.53 -6.23 8.27
CA LEU A 505 -19.89 -4.94 8.86
C LEU A 505 -21.36 -4.62 8.59
N GLU A 506 -21.84 -4.80 7.35
CA GLU A 506 -23.27 -4.60 7.01
C GLU A 506 -24.18 -5.50 7.85
N ARG A 507 -23.82 -6.78 8.00
CA ARG A 507 -24.61 -7.76 8.76
C ARG A 507 -24.74 -7.38 10.23
N LEU A 508 -23.72 -6.76 10.80
CA LEU A 508 -23.67 -6.30 12.18
C LEU A 508 -24.37 -4.97 12.42
N GLY A 509 -24.79 -4.27 11.35
CA GLY A 509 -25.27 -2.89 11.46
C GLY A 509 -24.19 -1.91 11.93
N LEU A 510 -22.92 -2.32 11.84
CA LEU A 510 -21.72 -1.51 12.09
C LEU A 510 -21.15 -0.95 10.80
N GLY A 511 -21.55 -1.57 9.69
CA GLY A 511 -22.16 -0.89 8.56
C GLY A 511 -22.63 0.52 8.89
N ALA A 512 -21.88 1.57 8.54
CA ALA A 512 -22.58 2.74 8.00
C ALA A 512 -23.26 2.26 6.72
N SER A 513 -24.44 1.66 6.90
CA SER A 513 -25.48 1.48 5.93
C SER A 513 -26.64 0.61 6.41
N SER A 514 -27.81 1.22 6.56
CA SER A 514 -29.06 0.62 6.06
C SER A 514 -28.82 -0.05 4.69
N PRO A 515 -29.57 -1.10 4.29
CA PRO A 515 -29.46 -1.64 2.93
C PRO A 515 -29.49 -0.50 1.90
N ALA A 516 -28.72 -0.65 0.82
CA ALA A 516 -28.65 0.35 -0.25
C ALA A 516 -30.05 0.86 -0.58
N THR A 517 -30.27 2.17 -0.46
CA THR A 517 -31.56 2.74 -0.84
C THR A 517 -31.58 2.77 -2.36
N VAL A 518 -32.55 2.13 -2.99
CA VAL A 518 -32.71 2.10 -4.45
C VAL A 518 -34.02 2.80 -4.80
N VAL A 519 -33.99 3.64 -5.83
CA VAL A 519 -35.18 4.25 -6.44
C VAL A 519 -35.19 3.84 -7.90
N ASP A 520 -36.20 3.06 -8.30
CA ASP A 520 -36.43 2.54 -9.65
C ASP A 520 -37.29 3.50 -10.51
N ASP A 521 -37.33 3.31 -11.84
CA ASP A 521 -38.10 4.17 -12.76
C ASP A 521 -39.64 4.02 -12.62
N ASN A 522 -40.08 3.02 -11.86
CA ASN A 522 -41.47 2.78 -11.50
C ASN A 522 -41.80 3.14 -10.04
N ASP A 523 -40.81 3.60 -9.26
CA ASP A 523 -41.03 3.95 -7.86
C ASP A 523 -41.70 5.33 -7.70
N PRO A 524 -42.51 5.53 -6.63
CA PRO A 524 -43.11 6.84 -6.33
C PRO A 524 -42.08 7.97 -6.10
N ALA A 525 -40.84 7.59 -5.81
CA ALA A 525 -39.71 8.48 -5.57
C ALA A 525 -38.99 8.91 -6.87
N PHE A 526 -39.41 8.39 -8.03
CA PHE A 526 -38.94 8.81 -9.35
C PHE A 526 -39.93 9.78 -10.01
N SER A 527 -39.42 10.88 -10.55
CA SER A 527 -40.23 11.92 -11.19
C SER A 527 -39.71 12.26 -12.57
N ARG A 528 -40.59 12.20 -13.57
CA ARG A 528 -40.32 12.62 -14.96
C ARG A 528 -40.73 14.08 -15.13
N LEU A 529 -39.82 14.91 -15.63
CA LEU A 529 -40.00 16.33 -15.90
C LEU A 529 -39.93 16.59 -17.42
N GLY A 530 -40.59 17.65 -17.87
CA GLY A 530 -40.69 17.99 -19.29
C GLY A 530 -41.92 17.39 -19.99
N PRO A 531 -42.03 17.56 -21.33
CA PRO A 531 -43.18 17.10 -22.11
C PRO A 531 -43.34 15.58 -22.10
N ALA A 532 -44.56 15.10 -21.82
CA ALA A 532 -44.87 13.67 -21.75
C ALA A 532 -44.63 12.93 -23.08
N ASP A 533 -44.87 13.61 -24.22
CA ASP A 533 -44.79 13.02 -25.56
C ASP A 533 -43.37 12.60 -25.99
N PHE A 534 -42.34 13.03 -25.26
CA PHE A 534 -40.94 12.73 -25.56
C PHE A 534 -40.35 11.58 -24.73
N TRP A 535 -41.10 11.04 -23.77
CA TRP A 535 -40.71 9.85 -23.02
C TRP A 535 -41.09 8.59 -23.78
N GLN A 536 -40.15 7.67 -23.92
CA GLN A 536 -40.35 6.35 -24.48
C GLN A 536 -40.11 5.29 -23.41
N VAL A 537 -40.85 4.18 -23.46
CA VAL A 537 -40.70 3.06 -22.52
C VAL A 537 -39.78 2.02 -23.11
N TRP A 538 -38.95 1.44 -22.26
CA TRP A 538 -38.05 0.34 -22.59
C TRP A 538 -38.36 -0.87 -21.71
N PRO A 539 -38.62 -2.07 -22.29
CA PRO A 539 -39.09 -3.23 -21.53
C PRO A 539 -37.96 -4.04 -20.86
N GLN A 540 -36.75 -3.48 -20.79
CA GLN A 540 -35.59 -4.06 -20.13
C GLN A 540 -34.98 -2.99 -19.22
N GLY A 541 -34.41 -3.38 -18.10
CA GLY A 541 -33.89 -2.45 -17.09
C GLY A 541 -33.86 -3.07 -15.71
N TYR A 542 -33.45 -2.30 -14.71
CA TYR A 542 -33.56 -2.73 -13.33
C TYR A 542 -35.04 -3.00 -12.99
N ALA A 543 -35.31 -4.03 -12.20
CA ALA A 543 -36.66 -4.47 -11.86
C ALA A 543 -37.65 -4.73 -13.03
N GLY A 544 -37.18 -4.75 -14.29
CA GLY A 544 -37.97 -5.13 -15.47
C GLY A 544 -38.46 -3.98 -16.36
N GLY A 545 -37.94 -2.76 -16.24
CA GLY A 545 -38.29 -1.64 -17.12
C GLY A 545 -37.31 -0.48 -17.03
N ALA A 546 -37.38 0.43 -17.99
CA ALA A 546 -36.70 1.72 -17.99
C ALA A 546 -37.45 2.70 -18.89
N VAL A 547 -37.07 3.97 -18.88
CA VAL A 547 -37.54 4.98 -19.84
C VAL A 547 -36.41 5.74 -20.47
N TRP A 548 -36.64 6.29 -21.67
CA TRP A 548 -35.62 7.01 -22.39
C TRP A 548 -36.17 8.19 -23.20
N THR A 549 -35.27 9.09 -23.57
CA THR A 549 -35.52 10.15 -24.54
C THR A 549 -34.29 10.35 -25.45
N TYR A 550 -34.42 11.19 -26.47
CA TYR A 550 -33.30 11.54 -27.33
C TYR A 550 -32.46 12.65 -26.69
N CYS A 551 -31.14 12.59 -26.85
CA CYS A 551 -30.25 13.67 -26.41
C CYS A 551 -30.55 15.00 -27.11
N GLU A 552 -30.19 16.08 -26.44
CA GLU A 552 -30.27 17.47 -26.88
C GLU A 552 -28.91 18.16 -26.74
N THR A 553 -28.57 19.03 -27.69
CA THR A 553 -27.22 19.61 -27.76
C THR A 553 -26.97 20.71 -26.73
N ASN A 554 -27.93 21.61 -26.50
CA ASN A 554 -27.66 22.86 -25.76
C ASN A 554 -28.79 23.31 -24.85
N LYS A 555 -29.80 22.47 -24.64
CA LYS A 555 -30.94 22.75 -23.77
C LYS A 555 -31.40 21.45 -23.14
N THR A 556 -31.95 21.55 -21.94
CA THR A 556 -32.71 20.46 -21.32
C THR A 556 -34.16 20.55 -21.79
N VAL A 557 -34.69 19.49 -22.39
CA VAL A 557 -36.11 19.38 -22.77
C VAL A 557 -36.85 18.45 -21.81
N ASN A 558 -36.23 17.32 -21.47
CA ASN A 558 -36.70 16.34 -20.51
C ASN A 558 -35.61 16.04 -19.48
N SER A 559 -36.03 15.81 -18.24
CA SER A 559 -35.15 15.35 -17.16
C SER A 559 -35.92 14.42 -16.22
N ALA A 560 -35.21 13.60 -15.45
CA ALA A 560 -35.82 12.82 -14.39
C ALA A 560 -35.06 12.96 -13.09
N GLN A 561 -35.79 12.87 -11.98
CA GLN A 561 -35.26 12.97 -10.63
C GLN A 561 -35.55 11.68 -9.84
N TRP A 562 -34.52 11.15 -9.18
CA TRP A 562 -34.62 10.09 -8.19
C TRP A 562 -34.40 10.69 -6.81
N SER A 563 -35.42 10.65 -5.96
CA SER A 563 -35.40 11.21 -4.60
C SER A 563 -35.40 10.08 -3.57
N PRO A 564 -34.28 9.79 -2.89
CA PRO A 564 -34.18 8.64 -1.97
C PRO A 564 -35.03 8.77 -0.70
N GLY A 565 -35.70 9.90 -0.50
CA GLY A 565 -36.49 10.19 0.70
C GLY A 565 -35.58 10.47 1.89
N ALA A 566 -35.90 9.87 3.04
CA ALA A 566 -35.11 10.04 4.26
C ALA A 566 -33.94 9.06 4.29
N LEU A 567 -32.74 9.54 3.95
CA LEU A 567 -31.48 8.83 4.20
C LEU A 567 -30.97 9.16 5.62
N PRO A 568 -30.44 8.20 6.39
CA PRO A 568 -29.59 8.53 7.53
C PRO A 568 -28.49 9.53 7.12
N ALA A 569 -28.18 10.50 7.98
CA ALA A 569 -27.08 11.42 7.67
C ALA A 569 -25.76 10.63 7.56
N GLY A 570 -25.07 10.72 6.42
CA GLY A 570 -23.93 9.84 6.13
C GLY A 570 -23.39 9.98 4.71
N MET A 571 -22.25 9.33 4.44
CA MET A 571 -21.68 9.24 3.10
C MET A 571 -22.33 8.08 2.32
N TYR A 572 -22.64 8.31 1.04
CA TYR A 572 -23.25 7.31 0.15
C TYR A 572 -22.58 7.30 -1.22
N LEU A 573 -22.12 6.15 -1.70
CA LEU A 573 -21.80 5.90 -3.12
C LEU A 573 -23.12 5.85 -3.90
N VAL A 574 -23.24 6.77 -4.86
CA VAL A 574 -24.41 6.90 -5.74
C VAL A 574 -24.09 6.22 -7.05
N GLN A 575 -24.98 5.33 -7.51
CA GLN A 575 -24.84 4.62 -8.78
C GLN A 575 -26.15 4.69 -9.57
N ALA A 576 -26.06 4.80 -10.89
CA ALA A 576 -27.20 4.72 -11.81
C ALA A 576 -27.15 3.42 -12.62
N PHE A 577 -28.26 2.70 -12.69
CA PHE A 577 -28.36 1.52 -13.54
C PHE A 577 -28.58 1.96 -14.99
N VAL A 578 -27.91 1.29 -15.93
CA VAL A 578 -28.16 1.47 -17.35
C VAL A 578 -28.67 0.15 -17.91
N SER A 579 -29.87 0.17 -18.50
CA SER A 579 -30.45 -1.01 -19.13
C SER A 579 -29.49 -1.67 -20.14
N PRO A 580 -29.53 -3.01 -20.31
CA PRO A 580 -28.82 -3.69 -21.40
C PRO A 580 -29.14 -3.04 -22.76
N SER A 581 -28.14 -2.93 -23.62
CA SER A 581 -28.34 -2.58 -25.02
C SER A 581 -28.98 -3.76 -25.76
N SER A 582 -29.86 -3.49 -26.72
CA SER A 582 -30.32 -4.49 -27.69
C SER A 582 -30.39 -3.90 -29.10
N ASP A 583 -30.49 -4.75 -30.11
CA ASP A 583 -30.66 -4.33 -31.52
C ASP A 583 -31.97 -3.55 -31.76
N ASP A 584 -32.91 -3.59 -30.81
CA ASP A 584 -34.19 -2.88 -30.90
C ASP A 584 -34.09 -1.40 -30.48
N LEU A 585 -32.95 -0.97 -29.93
CA LEU A 585 -32.75 0.43 -29.51
C LEU A 585 -32.52 1.31 -30.75
N PRO A 586 -33.25 2.43 -30.93
CA PRO A 586 -33.24 3.16 -32.20
C PRO A 586 -31.95 3.94 -32.49
N LYS A 587 -31.14 4.21 -31.45
CA LYS A 587 -29.82 4.86 -31.51
C LYS A 587 -28.93 4.30 -30.40
N PRO A 588 -27.60 4.39 -30.51
CA PRO A 588 -26.69 4.10 -29.41
C PRO A 588 -26.99 4.98 -28.18
N TYR A 589 -26.59 4.49 -27.01
CA TYR A 589 -26.59 5.27 -25.78
C TYR A 589 -25.71 6.51 -25.89
N THR A 590 -26.08 7.56 -25.16
CA THR A 590 -25.26 8.76 -25.00
C THR A 590 -23.92 8.42 -24.38
N GLU A 591 -22.88 9.06 -24.90
CA GLU A 591 -21.52 8.96 -24.36
C GLU A 591 -21.27 10.06 -23.30
N SER A 592 -22.24 10.94 -23.06
CA SER A 592 -22.12 12.14 -22.21
C SER A 592 -23.40 12.43 -21.42
N ALA A 593 -23.99 11.42 -20.77
CA ALA A 593 -25.12 11.59 -19.86
C ALA A 593 -24.73 12.47 -18.67
N ARG A 594 -25.47 13.56 -18.40
CA ARG A 594 -25.16 14.52 -17.33
C ARG A 594 -26.07 14.31 -16.13
N TYR A 595 -25.53 13.70 -15.08
CA TYR A 595 -26.18 13.57 -13.79
C TYR A 595 -25.85 14.77 -12.90
N ARG A 596 -26.83 15.24 -12.13
CA ARG A 596 -26.74 16.32 -11.16
C ARG A 596 -27.15 15.76 -9.80
N ILE A 597 -26.26 15.79 -8.83
CA ILE A 597 -26.45 15.22 -7.50
C ILE A 597 -26.60 16.38 -6.52
N VAL A 598 -27.78 16.51 -5.93
CA VAL A 598 -28.07 17.50 -4.87
C VAL A 598 -27.93 16.81 -3.52
N HIS A 599 -26.97 17.24 -2.70
CA HIS A 599 -26.59 16.58 -1.45
C HIS A 599 -26.07 17.61 -0.42
N ALA A 600 -26.46 17.51 0.85
CA ALA A 600 -26.03 18.34 1.99
C ALA A 600 -26.01 19.87 1.71
N GLY A 601 -27.01 20.38 0.99
CA GLY A 601 -27.09 21.79 0.61
C GLY A 601 -26.14 22.23 -0.52
N ALA A 602 -25.43 21.29 -1.14
CA ALA A 602 -24.54 21.46 -2.29
C ALA A 602 -25.07 20.74 -3.55
N GLU A 603 -24.45 21.04 -4.69
CA GLU A 603 -24.77 20.42 -5.98
C GLU A 603 -23.47 19.98 -6.68
N ALA A 604 -23.45 18.73 -7.16
CA ALA A 604 -22.39 18.18 -7.98
C ALA A 604 -22.93 17.76 -9.37
N SER A 605 -22.11 17.80 -10.41
CA SER A 605 -22.48 17.35 -11.75
C SER A 605 -21.44 16.37 -12.30
N VAL A 606 -21.91 15.25 -12.84
CA VAL A 606 -21.08 14.14 -13.32
C VAL A 606 -21.53 13.74 -14.72
N SER A 607 -20.59 13.69 -15.67
CA SER A 607 -20.84 13.30 -17.07
C SER A 607 -20.27 11.93 -17.36
N VAL A 608 -21.10 11.00 -17.81
CA VAL A 608 -20.74 9.58 -17.94
C VAL A 608 -21.21 8.99 -19.26
N ASN A 609 -20.50 7.97 -19.74
CA ASN A 609 -20.89 7.21 -20.91
C ASN A 609 -21.87 6.10 -20.53
N GLN A 610 -23.15 6.21 -20.91
CA GLN A 610 -24.11 5.15 -20.63
C GLN A 610 -23.83 3.88 -21.45
N GLY A 611 -23.17 4.01 -22.60
CA GLY A 611 -22.77 2.88 -23.44
C GLY A 611 -21.77 1.93 -22.79
N SER A 612 -20.98 2.37 -21.81
CA SER A 612 -19.98 1.53 -21.14
C SER A 612 -20.55 0.61 -20.04
N ALA A 613 -21.79 0.83 -19.61
CA ALA A 613 -22.41 0.11 -18.49
C ALA A 613 -23.74 -0.59 -18.87
N GLY A 614 -23.97 -0.89 -20.16
CA GLY A 614 -25.21 -1.53 -20.60
C GLY A 614 -25.48 -2.86 -19.88
N GLY A 615 -26.49 -2.87 -19.01
CA GLY A 615 -26.89 -4.00 -18.16
C GLY A 615 -26.27 -4.00 -16.76
N GLY A 616 -25.68 -2.89 -16.32
CA GLY A 616 -24.98 -2.77 -15.04
C GLY A 616 -25.17 -1.42 -14.35
N TRP A 617 -24.55 -1.29 -13.17
CA TRP A 617 -24.51 -0.05 -12.39
C TRP A 617 -23.32 0.80 -12.80
N LEU A 618 -23.56 2.09 -12.95
CA LEU A 618 -22.59 3.11 -13.31
C LEU A 618 -22.38 4.04 -12.11
N ASP A 619 -21.14 4.19 -11.68
CA ASP A 619 -20.75 5.00 -10.52
C ASP A 619 -20.86 6.48 -10.82
N LEU A 620 -21.68 7.18 -10.02
CA LEU A 620 -21.84 8.62 -10.08
C LEU A 620 -20.99 9.36 -9.05
N GLY A 621 -20.32 8.64 -8.14
CA GLY A 621 -19.48 9.20 -7.08
C GLY A 621 -20.08 9.03 -5.68
N THR A 622 -19.32 9.41 -4.65
CA THR A 622 -19.73 9.31 -3.24
C THR A 622 -20.01 10.69 -2.65
N TYR A 623 -21.16 10.86 -2.01
CA TYR A 623 -21.63 12.17 -1.52
C TYR A 623 -22.19 12.07 -0.10
N TYR A 624 -22.07 13.15 0.68
CA TYR A 624 -22.70 13.25 2.00
C TYR A 624 -24.16 13.66 1.84
N PHE A 625 -25.07 12.87 2.40
CA PHE A 625 -26.50 13.15 2.45
C PHE A 625 -26.90 13.44 3.90
N GLU A 626 -27.69 14.48 4.12
CA GLU A 626 -28.30 14.83 5.41
C GLU A 626 -29.70 14.23 5.58
N GLY A 627 -30.24 13.63 4.52
CA GLY A 627 -31.48 12.86 4.54
C GLY A 627 -32.74 13.64 4.20
N HIS A 628 -32.63 14.87 3.69
CA HIS A 628 -33.80 15.73 3.48
C HIS A 628 -33.62 16.64 2.25
N ASN A 629 -34.58 16.61 1.31
CA ASN A 629 -34.62 17.45 0.09
C ASN A 629 -33.43 17.25 -0.87
N GLU A 630 -32.86 16.05 -0.91
CA GLU A 630 -31.72 15.67 -1.73
C GLU A 630 -32.16 14.70 -2.83
N TYR A 631 -31.53 14.74 -4.00
CA TYR A 631 -31.93 13.92 -5.15
C TYR A 631 -30.81 13.83 -6.19
N VAL A 632 -30.94 12.84 -7.08
CA VAL A 632 -30.15 12.74 -8.31
C VAL A 632 -31.05 13.11 -9.47
N GLU A 633 -30.56 13.92 -10.40
CA GLU A 633 -31.25 14.34 -11.61
C GLU A 633 -30.44 13.97 -12.84
N LEU A 634 -31.07 13.44 -13.88
CA LEU A 634 -30.48 13.26 -15.19
C LEU A 634 -31.22 14.15 -16.18
N ALA A 635 -30.50 14.85 -17.05
CA ALA A 635 -31.07 15.66 -18.12
C ALA A 635 -30.71 15.10 -19.50
N ASP A 636 -31.57 15.33 -20.49
CA ASP A 636 -31.31 14.97 -21.88
C ASP A 636 -30.30 15.88 -22.59
N GLN A 637 -29.82 16.93 -21.93
CA GLN A 637 -28.80 17.83 -22.46
C GLN A 637 -27.39 17.22 -22.32
N THR A 638 -26.94 16.49 -23.33
CA THR A 638 -25.64 15.79 -23.29
C THR A 638 -24.52 16.61 -23.91
N GLY A 639 -24.85 17.54 -24.82
CA GLY A 639 -23.86 18.24 -25.66
C GLY A 639 -23.65 17.58 -27.02
N GLU A 640 -24.22 16.39 -27.23
CA GLU A 640 -24.18 15.68 -28.51
C GLU A 640 -25.24 16.23 -29.48
N PRO A 641 -25.12 16.03 -30.80
CA PRO A 641 -26.11 16.51 -31.77
C PRO A 641 -27.52 16.00 -31.44
N SER A 642 -28.51 16.89 -31.35
CA SER A 642 -29.88 16.54 -30.93
C SER A 642 -30.43 15.36 -31.75
N GLY A 643 -30.97 14.34 -31.08
CA GLY A 643 -31.50 13.14 -31.73
C GLY A 643 -30.47 12.08 -32.15
N SER A 644 -29.18 12.30 -31.89
CA SER A 644 -28.12 11.39 -32.34
C SER A 644 -27.91 10.16 -31.43
N ARG A 645 -28.37 10.25 -30.19
CA ARG A 645 -28.20 9.25 -29.11
C ARG A 645 -29.42 9.14 -28.21
N VAL A 646 -29.53 8.01 -27.51
CA VAL A 646 -30.52 7.75 -26.46
C VAL A 646 -29.95 8.11 -25.09
N VAL A 647 -30.74 8.80 -24.27
CA VAL A 647 -30.49 9.00 -22.83
C VAL A 647 -31.45 8.11 -22.06
N MET A 648 -30.91 7.15 -21.31
CA MET A 648 -31.65 6.13 -20.56
C MET A 648 -31.83 6.54 -19.10
N PHE A 649 -33.00 6.27 -18.53
CA PHE A 649 -33.39 6.57 -17.16
C PHE A 649 -34.01 5.32 -16.56
N ASP A 650 -33.36 4.75 -15.56
CA ASP A 650 -33.73 3.46 -14.96
C ASP A 650 -33.74 3.62 -13.43
N ALA A 651 -32.83 2.96 -12.70
CA ALA A 651 -32.71 3.07 -11.25
C ALA A 651 -31.48 3.87 -10.78
N VAL A 652 -31.57 4.45 -9.58
CA VAL A 652 -30.43 5.01 -8.84
C VAL A 652 -30.35 4.35 -7.47
N ARG A 653 -29.15 4.04 -7.00
CA ARG A 653 -28.92 3.50 -5.65
C ARG A 653 -27.91 4.32 -4.86
N TRP A 654 -28.15 4.40 -3.56
CA TRP A 654 -27.32 5.05 -2.55
C TRP A 654 -26.79 3.98 -1.60
N MET A 655 -25.49 3.70 -1.69
CA MET A 655 -24.78 2.71 -0.89
C MET A 655 -23.98 3.41 0.20
N PRO A 656 -24.34 3.27 1.48
CA PRO A 656 -23.72 4.05 2.54
C PRO A 656 -22.28 3.57 2.85
N VAL A 657 -21.42 4.47 3.34
CA VAL A 657 -19.96 4.27 3.47
C VAL A 657 -19.49 4.48 4.92
N ILE A 658 -18.66 3.57 5.44
CA ILE A 658 -18.18 3.53 6.84
C ILE A 658 -16.68 3.79 6.93
N SER A 659 -16.26 4.69 7.83
CA SER A 659 -14.90 4.64 8.41
C SER A 659 -14.90 5.41 9.73
N ILE A 660 -14.39 4.77 10.80
CA ILE A 660 -14.26 5.34 12.17
C ILE A 660 -12.81 5.79 12.46
N ASP A 661 -11.85 5.53 11.55
CA ASP A 661 -10.41 5.73 11.73
C ASP A 661 -9.90 7.20 11.73
N PRO A 662 -10.58 8.22 11.15
CA PRO A 662 -10.02 9.57 11.13
C PRO A 662 -10.36 10.42 12.37
N MET A 663 -11.20 9.96 13.31
CA MET A 663 -11.64 10.84 14.41
C MET A 663 -10.56 11.07 15.47
N PHE A 664 -9.92 10.03 16.01
CA PHE A 664 -8.88 10.14 17.04
C PHE A 664 -7.60 9.42 16.58
N ASN A 665 -6.51 10.15 16.35
CA ASN A 665 -5.20 9.57 16.02
C ASN A 665 -4.08 10.40 16.65
N ALA A 666 -2.97 9.76 17.02
CA ALA A 666 -1.84 10.37 17.70
C ALA A 666 -0.51 9.84 17.12
N THR A 667 0.44 10.73 16.84
CA THR A 667 1.76 10.35 16.29
C THR A 667 2.87 10.90 17.15
N ALA A 668 3.86 10.07 17.51
CA ALA A 668 5.01 10.51 18.30
C ALA A 668 5.89 11.48 17.50
N GLN A 669 6.31 12.60 18.10
CA GLN A 669 7.06 13.63 17.37
C GLN A 669 8.58 13.40 17.36
N GLU A 670 9.17 12.97 18.48
CA GLU A 670 10.58 12.61 18.56
C GLU A 670 10.75 11.09 18.53
N ARG A 671 11.67 10.60 17.69
CA ARG A 671 11.88 9.15 17.45
C ARG A 671 12.55 8.43 18.64
N ILE A 672 13.31 9.13 19.49
CA ILE A 672 13.94 8.58 20.69
C ILE A 672 14.01 9.69 21.77
N ALA A 673 13.24 9.55 22.84
CA ALA A 673 13.40 10.35 24.06
C ALA A 673 14.31 9.59 25.03
N TYR A 674 15.39 10.19 25.53
CA TYR A 674 16.33 9.46 26.40
C TYR A 674 16.98 10.33 27.47
N ASP A 675 17.48 9.66 28.52
CA ASP A 675 18.35 10.29 29.51
C ASP A 675 19.43 9.32 30.03
N VAL A 676 20.59 9.87 30.42
CA VAL A 676 21.73 9.11 30.98
C VAL A 676 21.96 9.58 32.40
N VAL A 677 21.87 8.65 33.37
CA VAL A 677 21.93 8.97 34.80
C VAL A 677 22.80 7.97 35.56
N LEU A 678 23.29 8.36 36.74
CA LEU A 678 23.96 7.44 37.67
C LEU A 678 22.96 6.81 38.66
N PRO A 679 23.35 5.72 39.36
CA PRO A 679 22.43 5.00 40.22
C PRO A 679 21.87 5.90 41.33
N GLY A 680 20.55 6.10 41.35
CA GLY A 680 19.84 6.90 42.35
C GLY A 680 19.62 8.38 42.00
N GLU A 681 20.12 8.84 40.85
CA GLU A 681 19.81 10.16 40.28
C GLU A 681 18.43 10.17 39.60
N ALA A 682 17.89 11.37 39.36
CA ALA A 682 16.58 11.56 38.73
C ALA A 682 16.76 11.73 37.22
N ALA A 683 16.05 10.92 36.44
CA ALA A 683 16.03 11.01 34.99
C ALA A 683 14.96 12.01 34.53
N GLN A 684 15.31 12.81 33.52
CA GLN A 684 14.42 13.79 32.89
C GLN A 684 14.16 13.40 31.43
N ILE A 685 12.90 13.11 31.09
CA ILE A 685 12.50 12.68 29.74
C ILE A 685 11.32 13.54 29.26
N ALA A 686 11.44 14.14 28.08
CA ALA A 686 10.34 14.83 27.41
C ALA A 686 9.66 13.89 26.40
N LEU A 687 8.35 13.72 26.51
CA LEU A 687 7.54 12.99 25.53
C LEU A 687 6.70 13.99 24.74
N GLN A 688 6.70 13.88 23.41
CA GLN A 688 5.96 14.77 22.52
C GLN A 688 5.10 13.99 21.53
N VAL A 689 3.83 14.37 21.41
CA VAL A 689 2.85 13.68 20.57
C VAL A 689 2.02 14.70 19.80
N ARG A 690 1.87 14.48 18.48
CA ARG A 690 1.00 15.27 17.61
C ARG A 690 -0.39 14.63 17.51
N ASN A 691 -1.43 15.45 17.62
CA ASN A 691 -2.79 15.03 17.28
C ASN A 691 -2.93 14.94 15.75
N THR A 692 -3.11 13.74 15.22
CA THR A 692 -3.30 13.47 13.78
C THR A 692 -4.72 13.04 13.44
N GLY A 693 -5.62 13.05 14.42
CA GLY A 693 -7.06 12.86 14.20
C GLY A 693 -7.76 14.12 13.71
N THR A 694 -9.08 14.06 13.61
CA THR A 694 -9.92 15.17 13.12
C THR A 694 -10.65 15.93 14.24
N VAL A 695 -10.49 15.52 15.51
CA VAL A 695 -11.10 16.21 16.67
C VAL A 695 -10.07 16.66 17.72
N PRO A 696 -10.31 17.78 18.43
CA PRO A 696 -9.42 18.24 19.52
C PRO A 696 -9.41 17.31 20.72
N TRP A 697 -8.24 17.11 21.33
CA TRP A 697 -8.12 16.41 22.60
C TRP A 697 -8.40 17.37 23.77
N THR A 698 -9.22 16.94 24.72
CA THR A 698 -9.62 17.74 25.88
C THR A 698 -9.38 16.99 27.19
N GLY A 699 -9.06 17.71 28.26
CA GLY A 699 -8.73 17.11 29.55
C GLY A 699 -9.89 16.29 30.14
N GLY A 700 -9.58 15.11 30.69
CA GLY A 700 -10.53 14.23 31.38
C GLY A 700 -10.94 13.00 30.58
N ALA A 701 -11.22 13.16 29.28
CA ALA A 701 -11.50 12.03 28.39
C ALA A 701 -10.24 11.44 27.76
N PHE A 702 -9.16 12.22 27.68
CA PHE A 702 -7.91 11.84 27.05
C PHE A 702 -6.74 11.89 28.03
N VAL A 703 -5.95 10.81 28.05
CA VAL A 703 -4.75 10.66 28.90
C VAL A 703 -3.64 9.96 28.13
N LEU A 704 -2.40 10.19 28.52
CA LEU A 704 -1.26 9.39 28.05
C LEU A 704 -0.99 8.31 29.10
N LYS A 705 -1.22 7.04 28.75
CA LYS A 705 -1.16 5.90 29.67
C LYS A 705 0.16 5.16 29.54
N GLY A 706 0.85 4.93 30.65
CA GLY A 706 2.09 4.16 30.69
C GLY A 706 1.84 2.66 30.77
N ASP A 707 2.74 1.87 30.19
CA ASP A 707 2.72 0.40 30.31
C ASP A 707 2.87 -0.05 31.77
N THR A 708 2.18 -1.13 32.12
CA THR A 708 2.32 -1.85 33.39
C THR A 708 3.72 -2.43 33.63
N GLU A 709 4.51 -2.66 32.57
CA GLU A 709 5.90 -3.14 32.66
C GLU A 709 6.94 -2.02 32.89
N ASN A 710 6.52 -0.75 32.95
CA ASN A 710 7.41 0.37 33.19
C ASN A 710 8.13 0.25 34.56
N PRO A 711 9.40 0.72 34.68
CA PRO A 711 10.15 0.66 35.92
C PRO A 711 9.44 1.33 37.11
N ALA A 712 9.64 0.76 38.31
CA ALA A 712 9.06 1.30 39.54
C ALA A 712 9.50 2.75 39.78
N GLY A 713 8.54 3.64 40.00
CA GLY A 713 8.76 5.09 40.19
C GLY A 713 8.38 5.94 38.97
N VAL A 714 8.13 5.34 37.81
CA VAL A 714 7.60 6.00 36.60
C VAL A 714 6.09 6.21 36.75
N PRO A 715 5.54 7.40 36.43
CA PRO A 715 4.09 7.62 36.44
C PRO A 715 3.33 6.70 35.48
N SER A 716 2.27 6.05 35.93
CA SER A 716 1.47 5.14 35.07
C SER A 716 0.44 5.86 34.19
N GLU A 717 0.21 7.15 34.44
CA GLU A 717 -0.77 7.96 33.71
C GLU A 717 -0.40 9.44 33.78
N LEU A 718 -0.49 10.12 32.64
CA LEU A 718 -0.19 11.54 32.49
C LEU A 718 -1.42 12.24 31.90
N ALA A 719 -1.91 13.23 32.63
CA ALA A 719 -3.00 14.07 32.15
C ALA A 719 -2.54 14.95 30.98
N LEU A 720 -3.46 15.31 30.09
CA LEU A 720 -3.16 16.27 29.02
C LEU A 720 -2.69 17.62 29.60
N PRO A 721 -1.59 18.19 29.07
CA PRO A 721 -1.08 19.50 29.53
C PRO A 721 -2.05 20.66 29.21
N GLY A 722 -2.89 20.48 28.18
CA GLY A 722 -3.89 21.44 27.71
C GLY A 722 -4.73 20.86 26.57
N MET A 723 -5.63 21.67 26.01
CA MET A 723 -6.38 21.28 24.81
C MET A 723 -5.39 21.17 23.62
N THR A 724 -5.50 20.09 22.85
CA THR A 724 -4.62 19.83 21.70
C THR A 724 -5.46 19.67 20.43
N ASP A 725 -5.52 20.73 19.63
CA ASP A 725 -6.24 20.74 18.35
C ASP A 725 -5.61 19.78 17.32
N PRO A 726 -6.36 19.31 16.31
CA PRO A 726 -5.80 18.58 15.17
C PRO A 726 -4.58 19.28 14.57
N GLY A 727 -3.51 18.52 14.37
CA GLY A 727 -2.20 19.00 13.91
C GLY A 727 -1.31 19.61 15.00
N SER A 728 -1.81 19.87 16.21
CA SER A 728 -1.03 20.45 17.32
C SER A 728 -0.32 19.37 18.16
N ILE A 729 0.66 19.81 18.96
CA ILE A 729 1.52 18.93 19.77
C ILE A 729 1.17 19.08 21.25
N ALA A 730 1.08 17.94 21.94
CA ALA A 730 1.11 17.84 23.39
C ALA A 730 2.50 17.37 23.85
N SER A 731 3.02 17.95 24.94
CA SER A 731 4.34 17.62 25.48
C SER A 731 4.27 17.39 26.99
N TRP A 732 4.90 16.31 27.45
CA TRP A 732 5.01 15.92 28.86
C TRP A 732 6.46 15.82 29.27
N ASP A 733 6.85 16.58 30.28
CA ASP A 733 8.16 16.46 30.92
C ASP A 733 8.06 15.53 32.13
N LEU A 734 8.75 14.40 32.07
CA LEU A 734 8.84 13.40 33.12
C LEU A 734 10.09 13.62 33.95
N ASP A 735 9.94 13.59 35.28
CA ASP A 735 11.04 13.59 36.24
C ASP A 735 10.80 12.45 37.24
N PHE A 736 11.67 11.43 37.22
CA PHE A 736 11.55 10.27 38.10
C PHE A 736 12.91 9.65 38.44
N ARG A 737 13.01 9.02 39.61
CA ARG A 737 14.25 8.36 40.05
C ARG A 737 14.29 6.92 39.58
N VAL A 738 15.41 6.52 38.97
CA VAL A 738 15.65 5.14 38.58
C VAL A 738 16.53 4.45 39.62
N SER A 739 15.98 3.44 40.29
CA SER A 739 16.71 2.60 41.24
C SER A 739 17.03 1.23 40.63
N GLY A 740 18.27 0.77 40.70
CA GLY A 740 18.65 -0.58 40.26
C GLY A 740 20.09 -0.70 39.77
N ALA A 741 20.46 -1.90 39.33
CA ALA A 741 21.77 -2.16 38.73
C ALA A 741 21.92 -1.47 37.37
N PRO A 742 23.15 -1.07 36.97
CA PRO A 742 23.43 -0.43 35.68
C PRO A 742 22.84 -1.17 34.48
N GLY A 743 22.49 -0.42 33.43
CA GLY A 743 21.95 -0.93 32.18
C GLY A 743 20.87 -0.04 31.56
N VAL A 744 20.41 -0.42 30.37
CA VAL A 744 19.36 0.30 29.62
C VAL A 744 17.98 -0.15 30.11
N ARG A 745 17.05 0.80 30.23
CA ARG A 745 15.64 0.59 30.58
C ARG A 745 14.76 1.32 29.57
N THR A 746 13.59 0.76 29.31
CA THR A 746 12.59 1.36 28.43
C THR A 746 11.38 1.78 29.24
N ILE A 747 10.78 2.91 28.86
CA ILE A 747 9.47 3.34 29.31
C ILE A 747 8.56 3.46 28.10
N GLN A 748 7.32 3.00 28.19
CA GLN A 748 6.37 3.04 27.08
C GLN A 748 5.06 3.71 27.51
N TYR A 749 4.50 4.51 26.60
CA TYR A 749 3.24 5.23 26.79
C TYR A 749 2.40 5.23 25.52
N GLN A 750 1.08 5.23 25.65
CA GLN A 750 0.14 5.36 24.52
C GLN A 750 -1.05 6.24 24.89
N MET A 751 -1.57 7.01 23.93
CA MET A 751 -2.76 7.83 24.15
C MET A 751 -3.99 6.95 24.36
N GLN A 752 -4.87 7.36 25.27
CA GLN A 752 -6.16 6.72 25.51
C GLN A 752 -7.29 7.74 25.48
N HIS A 753 -8.45 7.32 24.95
CA HIS A 753 -9.71 8.05 25.02
C HIS A 753 -10.74 7.20 25.77
N ASN A 754 -11.20 7.66 26.93
CA ASN A 754 -12.13 6.95 27.82
C ASN A 754 -11.71 5.50 28.15
N GLY A 755 -10.39 5.24 28.19
CA GLY A 755 -9.81 3.92 28.49
C GLY A 755 -9.43 3.10 27.26
N GLU A 756 -9.83 3.50 26.05
CA GLU A 756 -9.46 2.81 24.80
C GLU A 756 -8.18 3.41 24.20
N PRO A 757 -7.14 2.61 23.88
CA PRO A 757 -5.89 3.09 23.31
C PRO A 757 -6.04 3.50 21.84
N PHE A 758 -5.30 4.54 21.42
CA PHE A 758 -5.24 4.98 20.02
C PHE A 758 -3.89 5.64 19.70
N GLY A 759 -3.53 5.64 18.41
CA GLY A 759 -2.27 6.21 17.92
C GLY A 759 -1.02 5.44 18.36
N ASP A 760 0.15 6.04 18.13
CA ASP A 760 1.46 5.41 18.34
C ASP A 760 1.75 5.09 19.81
N VAL A 761 2.51 4.01 20.03
CA VAL A 761 3.19 3.75 21.30
C VAL A 761 4.51 4.52 21.32
N ILE A 762 4.65 5.43 22.28
CA ILE A 762 5.83 6.26 22.47
C ILE A 762 6.79 5.52 23.42
N THR A 763 8.06 5.36 23.01
CA THR A 763 9.09 4.71 23.82
C THR A 763 10.17 5.72 24.23
N GLY A 764 10.51 5.75 25.51
CA GLY A 764 11.66 6.47 26.06
C GLY A 764 12.71 5.52 26.64
N TYR A 765 13.97 5.93 26.66
CA TYR A 765 15.10 5.13 27.16
C TYR A 765 15.79 5.80 28.34
N VAL A 766 15.99 5.07 29.44
CA VAL A 766 16.85 5.51 30.54
C VAL A 766 18.07 4.63 30.63
N ILE A 767 19.25 5.25 30.58
CA ILE A 767 20.53 4.56 30.63
C ILE A 767 21.15 4.82 32.00
N VAL A 768 21.22 3.77 32.84
CA VAL A 768 21.85 3.85 34.16
C VAL A 768 23.30 3.40 34.06
N LEU A 769 24.25 4.32 34.25
CA LEU A 769 25.67 4.01 34.18
C LEU A 769 26.19 3.42 35.50
N PRO A 770 27.23 2.56 35.47
CA PRO A 770 27.99 2.20 36.66
C PRO A 770 28.69 3.42 37.26
N GLU A 771 28.80 3.47 38.58
CA GLU A 771 29.41 4.58 39.33
C GLU A 771 30.88 4.82 38.92
N GLU A 772 31.57 3.77 38.50
CA GLU A 772 32.96 3.80 38.02
C GLU A 772 33.13 4.56 36.69
N LEU A 773 32.03 4.84 35.97
CA LEU A 773 32.02 5.57 34.71
C LEU A 773 31.41 6.98 34.83
N ARG A 774 31.24 7.49 36.05
CA ARG A 774 30.74 8.86 36.34
C ARG A 774 31.46 9.94 35.53
N ASP A 775 32.79 9.84 35.41
CA ASP A 775 33.60 10.82 34.66
C ASP A 775 33.39 10.75 33.13
N LEU A 776 32.71 9.70 32.63
CA LEU A 776 32.37 9.52 31.21
C LEU A 776 30.91 9.86 30.90
N GLU A 777 30.09 10.20 31.90
CA GLU A 777 28.65 10.49 31.71
C GLU A 777 28.42 11.60 30.68
N ALA A 778 29.10 12.73 30.83
CA ALA A 778 29.01 13.84 29.88
C ALA A 778 29.50 13.44 28.48
N ASN A 779 30.57 12.65 28.39
CA ASN A 779 31.08 12.17 27.10
C ASN A 779 30.13 11.17 26.43
N ILE A 780 29.45 10.31 27.19
CA ILE A 780 28.48 9.34 26.68
C ILE A 780 27.19 10.05 26.27
N ARG A 781 26.75 11.04 27.05
CA ARG A 781 25.62 11.91 26.68
C ARG A 781 25.94 12.68 25.41
N ASP A 782 27.09 13.35 25.36
CA ASP A 782 27.57 14.03 24.16
C ASP A 782 27.72 13.05 23.00
N GLN A 783 28.10 11.79 23.24
CA GLN A 783 28.24 10.76 22.20
C GLN A 783 26.90 10.19 21.72
N ILE A 784 25.88 10.08 22.57
CA ILE A 784 24.53 9.68 22.15
C ILE A 784 23.83 10.85 21.47
N ASP A 785 23.97 12.08 21.97
CA ASP A 785 23.54 13.30 21.28
C ASP A 785 24.27 13.42 19.94
N HIS A 786 25.55 13.07 19.91
CA HIS A 786 26.32 12.97 18.69
C HIS A 786 25.83 11.83 17.81
N TRP A 787 25.45 10.65 18.28
CA TRP A 787 24.84 9.57 17.47
C TRP A 787 23.46 9.96 16.92
N VAL A 788 22.66 10.63 17.72
CA VAL A 788 21.36 11.23 17.34
C VAL A 788 21.57 12.33 16.30
N GLN A 789 22.69 13.06 16.34
CA GLN A 789 23.09 14.05 15.32
C GLN A 789 23.91 13.44 14.14
N GLN A 790 24.58 12.30 14.31
CA GLN A 790 25.50 11.60 13.39
C GLN A 790 24.79 10.63 12.44
N GLY A 791 23.48 10.71 12.31
CA GLY A 791 22.84 10.31 11.07
C GLY A 791 23.50 10.93 9.82
N ASN A 792 24.27 12.03 9.98
CA ASN A 792 24.86 12.76 8.85
C ASN A 792 26.40 12.93 8.79
N GLN A 793 27.21 12.58 9.82
CA GLN A 793 28.66 12.93 9.82
C GLN A 793 29.66 11.76 9.82
N ALA A 794 29.19 10.51 9.92
CA ALA A 794 30.05 9.31 9.87
C ALA A 794 30.74 9.08 8.51
N ILE A 795 30.27 9.74 7.45
CA ILE A 795 30.73 9.56 6.07
C ILE A 795 32.05 10.30 5.79
N GLU A 796 32.31 11.45 6.43
CA GLU A 796 33.52 12.25 6.17
C GLU A 796 34.78 11.67 6.82
N ASP A 797 34.66 11.11 8.02
CA ASP A 797 35.77 10.45 8.72
C ASP A 797 36.10 9.09 8.08
N LEU A 798 35.09 8.35 7.61
CA LEU A 798 35.25 7.15 6.79
C LEU A 798 35.97 7.48 5.47
N MET A 799 35.63 8.59 4.82
CA MET A 799 36.31 9.06 3.60
C MET A 799 37.78 9.38 3.84
N ARG A 800 38.13 9.96 5.00
CA ARG A 800 39.51 10.35 5.32
C ARG A 800 40.39 9.12 5.61
N ASP A 801 39.82 8.10 6.27
CA ASP A 801 40.51 6.84 6.55
C ASP A 801 40.67 5.96 5.30
N ILE A 802 39.64 5.93 4.43
CA ILE A 802 39.69 5.27 3.11
C ILE A 802 40.76 5.89 2.21
N LEU A 803 40.89 7.22 2.18
CA LEU A 803 41.92 7.90 1.38
C LEU A 803 43.34 7.57 1.84
N GLN A 804 43.54 7.35 3.13
CA GLN A 804 44.82 6.95 3.70
C GLN A 804 45.17 5.49 3.35
N GLN A 805 44.20 4.58 3.45
CA GLN A 805 44.38 3.16 3.09
C GLN A 805 44.59 2.96 1.57
N ILE A 806 43.98 3.79 0.72
CA ILE A 806 44.21 3.81 -0.73
C ILE A 806 45.66 4.19 -1.06
N GLN A 807 46.22 5.15 -0.33
CA GLN A 807 47.60 5.61 -0.54
C GLN A 807 48.62 4.52 -0.18
N GLU A 808 48.42 3.82 0.93
CA GLU A 808 49.27 2.71 1.39
C GLU A 808 49.19 1.49 0.45
N ALA A 809 48.00 1.17 -0.07
CA ALA A 809 47.80 0.07 -1.02
C ALA A 809 48.47 0.34 -2.39
N LEU A 810 48.45 1.58 -2.88
CA LEU A 810 49.11 1.98 -4.12
C LEU A 810 50.64 1.85 -4.06
N GLU A 811 51.24 2.14 -2.91
CA GLU A 811 52.69 1.98 -2.68
C GLU A 811 53.10 0.50 -2.62
N GLN A 812 52.28 -0.34 -1.98
CA GLN A 812 52.50 -1.78 -1.89
C GLN A 812 52.42 -2.46 -3.28
N GLN A 813 51.46 -2.06 -4.11
CA GLN A 813 51.24 -2.65 -5.43
C GLN A 813 52.33 -2.24 -6.44
N ALA A 814 52.83 -1.00 -6.36
CA ALA A 814 53.97 -0.55 -7.16
C ALA A 814 55.26 -1.33 -6.84
N SER A 815 55.45 -1.74 -5.58
CA SER A 815 56.57 -2.59 -5.16
C SER A 815 56.43 -4.02 -5.69
N ASN A 816 55.25 -4.62 -5.54
CA ASN A 816 55.00 -6.01 -5.97
C ASN A 816 55.05 -6.17 -7.49
N PHE A 817 54.57 -5.18 -8.24
CA PHE A 817 54.63 -5.17 -9.70
C PHE A 817 56.07 -5.07 -10.22
N LEU A 818 56.97 -4.37 -9.53
CA LEU A 818 58.39 -4.30 -9.89
C LEU A 818 59.11 -5.65 -9.62
N ASP A 819 58.74 -6.36 -8.56
CA ASP A 819 59.31 -7.67 -8.22
C ASP A 819 58.83 -8.80 -9.17
N GLU A 820 57.58 -8.75 -9.63
CA GLU A 820 57.06 -9.67 -10.67
C GLU A 820 57.67 -9.39 -12.06
N LEU A 821 57.88 -8.12 -12.42
CA LEU A 821 58.53 -7.75 -13.69
C LEU A 821 59.99 -8.18 -13.75
N LEU A 822 60.71 -8.17 -12.62
CA LEU A 822 62.10 -8.60 -12.52
C LEU A 822 62.25 -10.13 -12.52
N SER A 823 61.22 -10.87 -12.10
CA SER A 823 61.22 -12.34 -12.05
C SER A 823 60.63 -13.02 -13.29
N GLY A 824 59.81 -12.32 -14.09
CA GLY A 824 59.18 -12.86 -15.32
C GLY A 824 59.98 -12.74 -16.62
N CYS A 825 61.10 -12.02 -16.64
CA CYS A 825 61.90 -11.80 -17.85
C CYS A 825 62.98 -12.88 -18.10
N THR A 826 62.56 -14.13 -18.33
CA THR A 826 63.38 -15.15 -19.02
C THR A 826 62.53 -15.92 -20.04
N GLY A 827 62.05 -15.24 -21.08
CA GLY A 827 61.27 -15.89 -22.14
C GLY A 827 60.86 -14.93 -23.25
N SER A 828 61.64 -14.89 -24.30
CA SER A 828 61.55 -13.95 -25.43
C SER A 828 60.24 -14.08 -26.21
N SER A 829 59.41 -13.02 -26.25
CA SER A 829 58.69 -12.51 -27.45
C SER A 829 57.68 -11.39 -27.15
N ALA A 830 58.03 -10.40 -26.33
CA ALA A 830 57.22 -9.17 -26.14
C ALA A 830 58.08 -7.89 -26.06
N LEU A 831 59.23 -7.87 -26.74
CA LEU A 831 60.26 -6.84 -26.56
C LEU A 831 60.17 -5.63 -27.51
N LEU A 832 59.07 -5.44 -28.25
CA LEU A 832 58.94 -4.30 -29.18
C LEU A 832 57.79 -3.33 -28.85
N GLY A 833 56.90 -3.65 -27.91
CA GLY A 833 55.90 -2.70 -27.39
C GLY A 833 56.39 -1.88 -26.17
N LEU A 834 57.31 -2.45 -25.38
CA LEU A 834 57.72 -1.89 -24.08
C LEU A 834 58.82 -0.82 -24.16
N THR A 835 59.52 -0.66 -25.29
CA THR A 835 60.49 0.43 -25.48
C THR A 835 59.82 1.79 -25.73
N ALA A 836 58.58 1.83 -26.23
CA ALA A 836 57.84 3.09 -26.43
C ALA A 836 57.32 3.68 -25.11
N ALA A 837 56.81 2.84 -24.19
CA ALA A 837 56.28 3.28 -22.90
C ALA A 837 57.40 3.73 -21.94
N THR A 838 58.55 3.05 -21.95
CA THR A 838 59.67 3.38 -21.06
C THR A 838 60.36 4.70 -21.45
N ILE A 839 60.38 5.05 -22.74
CA ILE A 839 60.94 6.33 -23.24
C ILE A 839 59.99 7.50 -22.95
N LEU A 840 58.66 7.29 -22.98
CA LEU A 840 57.67 8.32 -22.64
C LEU A 840 57.63 8.64 -21.14
N LEU A 841 57.83 7.65 -20.27
CA LEU A 841 57.86 7.87 -18.82
C LEU A 841 59.18 8.48 -18.33
N ARG A 842 60.32 8.25 -19.00
CA ARG A 842 61.60 8.91 -18.65
C ARG A 842 61.71 10.36 -19.12
N ARG A 843 60.91 10.81 -20.09
CA ARG A 843 60.87 12.22 -20.53
C ARG A 843 59.94 13.11 -19.72
N ARG A 844 59.18 12.56 -18.76
CA ARG A 844 58.32 13.33 -17.83
C ARG A 844 58.93 13.55 -16.44
N ARG A 845 60.21 13.21 -16.24
CA ARG A 845 60.96 13.43 -14.99
C ARG A 845 62.30 14.16 -15.19
N SER A 846 62.36 15.09 -16.14
CA SER A 846 63.35 16.19 -16.14
C SER A 846 62.63 17.51 -16.21
#